data_AF-A0A9E1UXH3-F1
#
_entry.id   AF-A0A9E1UXH3-F1
#
_cell.length_a   1.000
_cell.length_b   1.000
_cell.length_c   1.000
_cell.angle_alpha   90.00
_cell.angle_beta   90.00
_cell.angle_gamma   90.00
#
_symmetry.space_group_name_H-M   'P 1'
#
loop_
_entity.id
_entity.type
_entity.pdbx_description
1 polymer ?
#
loop_
_entity_poly.entity_id
_entity_poly.type
_entity_poly.pdbx_seq_one_letter_code
_entity_poly.pdbx_strand_id
1 'polypeptide(L)'
;MARILCATLLYCLALPLTAQVADQPPPPFLHSLAELVAQHGFAAESWLAECRRHLATGKQGALPTTISAPLPRIMQTLRRERQTAALRRLHSYRRLRRIPTFAAATQAIAAAEKKVGLLKQRACEGTAEAFAEACTETDDRLAAAQTLIDRHWPEDLPIRVGVGAGTVGRHGWRTRFSGLVWDLVDWDRLSNPYTTSEIRFSPPEATLNERRPPVVNWVSARHESTLTAAGKPVQWHVTESILVPGILVETDATSLQFSRGADTQRGPDRVLMPMRDSALSLRFRPGRKLPPPEDNWVLLVWEKSSAHPPVLLVFERLPSRLEWTAQALVVRFSGPANKVALGSYNGTGAWSADTSRSWQAVPRPVLKRCRALAATLSSFPIDLEELFAVDESRGEVRLICRPTYTKLAFSGRIPKPPATPLPPMLSAAAEARFAVKLPQFAQDWALDTRSGPYHVSAGPNATFRLPICRYDHPLAPVPLAVANAPLTLPEPLRLEDLCRALNAWPGLAASERERLAQLARKHLTSQLAIVEGGQACAVEPRSLTLYTDLVAARDARGSAATVRQAGLLLDATYRYAKVSGDWNFVRTHLIALRDLLDAQTAMTDWALMSPLPRDACAADVLPDALRGALAMSQMAEAIDAAESLRMARYLTARLLVPYVAGFATERSKPEGRLPEFGRAAAWDAAPLRAAVNRLAGVPMLPELVDVALANCGPQARNWVGNALPQAFPDWSTQSDIVAAGEYCLLGHALDLPPAGPAFKAVSERIAEDTPLAWQLAATGSKPPLRLAEWQPAALGACVYDPDKGIVRLELTGATRLRCTTRTAPTEIRENGNPLPRSAWAYSYEQSRLLLPLGEGKHDLEIIYTDPTEASKAP
;
A
#
# COMPACT_ATOMS: atom_id res chain seq x y z
N MET A 1 -25.63 -0.96 24.64
CA MET A 1 -25.30 0.35 24.04
C MET A 1 -25.56 1.54 24.97
N ALA A 2 -26.73 1.66 25.62
CA ALA A 2 -27.01 2.79 26.53
C ALA A 2 -26.01 2.97 27.70
N ARG A 3 -25.41 1.89 28.21
CA ARG A 3 -24.36 1.93 29.25
C ARG A 3 -22.97 2.35 28.75
N ILE A 4 -22.72 2.29 27.44
CA ILE A 4 -21.47 2.74 26.78
C ILE A 4 -21.55 4.24 26.44
N LEU A 5 -22.75 4.74 26.10
CA LEU A 5 -22.99 6.18 25.88
C LEU A 5 -22.78 7.02 27.15
N CYS A 6 -23.24 6.55 28.33
CA CYS A 6 -23.03 7.28 29.59
C CYS A 6 -21.56 7.41 30.01
N ALA A 7 -20.72 6.42 29.68
CA ALA A 7 -19.29 6.46 30.02
C ALA A 7 -18.49 7.42 29.12
N THR A 8 -18.97 7.64 27.89
CA THR A 8 -18.34 8.56 26.92
C THR A 8 -18.64 10.02 27.26
N LEU A 9 -19.87 10.30 27.74
CA LEU A 9 -20.31 11.62 28.20
C LEU A 9 -19.56 12.12 29.44
N LEU A 10 -19.18 11.23 30.36
CA LEU A 10 -18.46 11.60 31.58
C LEU A 10 -16.96 11.87 31.35
N TYR A 11 -16.36 11.35 30.28
CA TYR A 11 -14.96 11.60 29.94
C TYR A 11 -14.76 12.95 29.23
N CYS A 12 -15.79 13.46 28.53
CA CYS A 12 -15.75 14.76 27.85
C CYS A 12 -15.69 15.95 28.82
N LEU A 13 -16.10 15.76 30.07
CA LEU A 13 -16.11 16.81 31.11
C LEU A 13 -14.74 17.04 31.78
N ALA A 14 -13.69 16.31 31.38
CA ALA A 14 -12.38 16.32 32.05
C ALA A 14 -11.22 16.93 31.23
N LEU A 15 -11.47 17.50 30.04
CA LEU A 15 -10.50 18.37 29.36
C LEU A 15 -10.63 19.81 29.88
N PRO A 16 -9.57 20.64 29.86
CA PRO A 16 -9.67 22.04 30.26
C PRO A 16 -10.57 22.78 29.26
N LEU A 17 -11.86 22.87 29.59
CA LEU A 17 -12.83 23.71 28.92
C LEU A 17 -12.46 25.16 29.22
N THR A 18 -11.78 25.81 28.29
CA THR A 18 -12.20 27.17 27.96
C THR A 18 -13.62 27.06 27.43
N ALA A 19 -14.53 27.94 27.84
CA ALA A 19 -15.98 27.82 27.66
C ALA A 19 -16.48 27.78 26.19
N GLN A 20 -15.60 27.67 25.19
CA GLN A 20 -15.92 27.68 23.77
C GLN A 20 -16.00 26.29 23.09
N VAL A 21 -15.75 25.17 23.78
CA VAL A 21 -15.65 23.83 23.14
C VAL A 21 -16.73 22.83 23.59
N ALA A 22 -17.70 23.25 24.40
CA ALA A 22 -18.71 22.34 24.97
C ALA A 22 -19.62 21.62 23.94
N ASP A 23 -19.65 22.07 22.68
CA ASP A 23 -20.47 21.48 21.61
C ASP A 23 -19.72 20.51 20.67
N GLN A 24 -18.44 20.20 20.91
CA GLN A 24 -17.71 19.25 20.06
C GLN A 24 -17.83 17.80 20.55
N PRO A 25 -18.11 16.83 19.65
CA PRO A 25 -18.13 15.42 20.01
C PRO A 25 -16.75 14.92 20.46
N PRO A 26 -16.69 13.87 21.31
CA PRO A 26 -15.44 13.31 21.81
C PRO A 26 -14.44 12.93 20.69
N PRO A 27 -13.12 12.95 20.98
CA PRO A 27 -12.14 12.46 20.04
C PRO A 27 -12.42 10.98 19.68
N PRO A 28 -12.48 10.62 18.37
CA PRO A 28 -12.85 9.28 17.90
C PRO A 28 -12.03 8.11 18.47
N PHE A 29 -10.81 8.37 18.93
CA PHE A 29 -9.89 7.36 19.42
C PHE A 29 -10.37 6.64 20.69
N LEU A 30 -10.95 7.38 21.64
CA LEU A 30 -11.36 6.81 22.95
C LEU A 30 -12.55 5.86 22.84
N HIS A 31 -13.47 6.15 21.93
CA HIS A 31 -14.59 5.26 21.63
C HIS A 31 -14.09 3.93 21.03
N SER A 32 -13.10 4.03 20.14
CA SER A 32 -12.52 2.87 19.47
C SER A 32 -11.70 1.98 20.43
N LEU A 33 -11.00 2.58 21.39
CA LEU A 33 -10.27 1.86 22.43
C LEU A 33 -11.23 1.09 23.36
N ALA A 34 -12.33 1.71 23.79
CA ALA A 34 -13.32 1.05 24.65
C ALA A 34 -14.03 -0.12 23.94
N GLU A 35 -14.37 0.03 22.65
CA GLU A 35 -14.92 -1.05 21.84
C GLU A 35 -13.92 -2.21 21.67
N LEU A 36 -12.63 -1.90 21.48
CA LEU A 36 -11.59 -2.91 21.37
C LEU A 36 -11.41 -3.72 22.66
N VAL A 37 -11.28 -3.04 23.80
CA VAL A 37 -11.11 -3.72 25.10
C VAL A 37 -12.28 -4.65 25.37
N ALA A 38 -13.51 -4.21 25.03
CA ALA A 38 -14.72 -5.04 25.13
C ALA A 38 -14.73 -6.21 24.13
N GLN A 39 -14.34 -6.00 22.87
CA GLN A 39 -14.31 -7.04 21.83
C GLN A 39 -13.32 -8.16 22.13
N HIS A 40 -12.21 -7.86 22.81
CA HIS A 40 -11.14 -8.83 23.07
C HIS A 40 -11.22 -9.52 24.43
N GLY A 41 -12.29 -9.27 25.21
CA GLY A 41 -12.56 -9.95 26.47
C GLY A 41 -11.61 -9.57 27.61
N PHE A 42 -10.92 -8.42 27.50
CA PHE A 42 -10.20 -7.85 28.64
C PHE A 42 -11.23 -7.35 29.67
N ALA A 43 -10.88 -7.36 30.95
CA ALA A 43 -11.75 -6.89 32.04
C ALA A 43 -11.94 -5.36 31.96
N ALA A 44 -12.68 -4.89 30.95
CA ALA A 44 -12.95 -3.48 30.68
C ALA A 44 -13.54 -2.80 31.90
N GLU A 45 -14.35 -3.52 32.68
CA GLU A 45 -15.01 -2.98 33.88
C GLU A 45 -14.03 -2.63 35.00
N SER A 46 -12.95 -3.40 35.23
CA SER A 46 -11.98 -3.05 36.28
C SER A 46 -11.12 -1.86 35.88
N TRP A 47 -10.68 -1.83 34.62
CA TRP A 47 -9.93 -0.70 34.06
C TRP A 47 -10.77 0.58 34.03
N LEU A 48 -12.03 0.49 33.59
CA LEU A 48 -12.98 1.60 33.63
C LEU A 48 -13.30 2.04 35.06
N ALA A 49 -13.38 1.11 36.02
CA ALA A 49 -13.58 1.44 37.43
C ALA A 49 -12.36 2.16 38.05
N GLU A 50 -11.13 1.79 37.66
CA GLU A 50 -9.89 2.48 38.03
C GLU A 50 -9.86 3.91 37.49
N CYS A 51 -10.16 4.07 36.18
CA CYS A 51 -10.29 5.37 35.53
C CYS A 51 -11.36 6.24 36.21
N ARG A 52 -12.53 5.66 36.54
CA ARG A 52 -13.60 6.35 37.28
C ARG A 52 -13.16 6.78 38.67
N ARG A 53 -12.49 5.90 39.43
CA ARG A 53 -11.97 6.22 40.77
C ARG A 53 -10.97 7.36 40.71
N HIS A 54 -10.06 7.34 39.73
CA HIS A 54 -9.07 8.40 39.60
C HIS A 54 -9.72 9.74 39.23
N LEU A 55 -10.64 9.74 38.27
CA LEU A 55 -11.41 10.93 37.87
C LEU A 55 -12.23 11.50 39.05
N ALA A 56 -12.79 10.64 39.90
CA ALA A 56 -13.55 11.07 41.08
C ALA A 56 -12.70 11.78 42.15
N THR A 57 -11.37 11.63 42.13
CA THR A 57 -10.49 12.30 43.10
C THR A 57 -10.17 13.76 42.76
N GLY A 58 -10.59 14.28 41.61
CA GLY A 58 -10.44 15.69 41.23
C GLY A 58 -8.99 16.19 41.11
N LYS A 59 -7.99 15.31 41.20
CA LYS A 59 -6.58 15.68 41.06
C LYS A 59 -6.26 15.90 39.59
N GLN A 60 -6.08 17.16 39.22
CA GLN A 60 -5.47 17.54 37.94
C GLN A 60 -3.99 17.15 37.96
N GLY A 61 -3.68 15.98 37.42
CA GLY A 61 -2.33 15.46 37.28
C GLY A 61 -2.28 14.40 36.18
N ALA A 62 -1.07 14.05 35.72
CA ALA A 62 -0.87 12.96 34.76
C ALA A 62 -1.60 11.70 35.24
N LEU A 63 -2.20 10.95 34.30
CA LEU A 63 -2.78 9.64 34.58
C LEU A 63 -1.84 8.83 35.49
N PRO A 64 -2.34 8.11 36.50
CA PRO A 64 -1.51 7.32 37.39
C PRO A 64 -0.63 6.41 36.55
N THR A 65 0.64 6.27 36.93
CA THR A 65 1.56 5.28 36.34
C THR A 65 0.94 3.87 36.32
N THR A 66 0.02 3.56 37.24
CA THR A 66 -0.77 2.32 37.28
C THR A 66 -1.73 2.12 36.09
N ILE A 67 -2.23 3.19 35.44
CA ILE A 67 -3.11 3.10 34.24
C ILE A 67 -2.29 3.04 32.94
N SER A 68 -1.03 3.48 32.94
CA SER A 68 -0.13 3.43 31.77
C SER A 68 0.52 2.05 31.53
N ALA A 69 0.70 1.25 32.58
CA ALA A 69 1.32 -0.08 32.52
C ALA A 69 0.59 -1.16 31.68
N PRO A 70 -0.76 -1.24 31.62
CA PRO A 70 -1.46 -2.30 30.90
C PRO A 70 -1.46 -2.14 29.38
N LEU A 71 -1.35 -0.92 28.82
CA LEU A 71 -1.46 -0.72 27.38
C LEU A 71 -0.33 -1.43 26.60
N PRO A 72 0.97 -1.26 26.93
CA PRO A 72 2.03 -2.03 26.27
C PRO A 72 1.83 -3.55 26.37
N ARG A 73 1.27 -4.05 27.49
CA ARG A 73 0.98 -5.47 27.68
C ARG A 73 -0.18 -5.96 26.81
N ILE A 74 -1.24 -5.16 26.69
CA ILE A 74 -2.36 -5.44 25.78
C ILE A 74 -1.85 -5.49 24.33
N MET A 75 -1.03 -4.51 23.93
CA MET A 75 -0.42 -4.43 22.61
C MET A 75 0.42 -5.67 22.29
N GLN A 76 1.28 -6.07 23.24
CA GLN A 76 2.09 -7.28 23.15
C GLN A 76 1.25 -8.56 23.06
N THR A 77 0.09 -8.60 23.71
CA THR A 77 -0.85 -9.73 23.65
C THR A 77 -1.53 -9.80 22.28
N LEU A 78 -2.04 -8.66 21.79
CA LEU A 78 -2.69 -8.56 20.47
C LEU A 78 -1.73 -8.93 19.32
N ARG A 79 -0.44 -8.58 19.42
CA ARG A 79 0.57 -9.02 18.44
C ARG A 79 0.63 -10.54 18.34
N ARG A 80 0.64 -11.24 19.47
CA ARG A 80 0.72 -12.71 19.52
C ARG A 80 -0.58 -13.37 19.09
N GLU A 81 -1.73 -12.74 19.34
CA GLU A 81 -3.01 -13.14 18.74
C GLU A 81 -2.95 -13.10 17.21
N ARG A 82 -2.38 -12.03 16.63
CA ARG A 82 -2.22 -11.94 15.16
C ARG A 82 -1.29 -13.00 14.61
N GLN A 83 -0.14 -13.23 15.25
CA GLN A 83 0.80 -14.27 14.84
C GLN A 83 0.13 -15.65 14.87
N THR A 84 -0.62 -15.94 15.93
CA THR A 84 -1.40 -17.18 16.05
C THR A 84 -2.47 -17.29 14.96
N ALA A 85 -3.20 -16.21 14.67
CA ALA A 85 -4.17 -16.17 13.58
C ALA A 85 -3.52 -16.37 12.21
N ALA A 86 -2.31 -15.83 11.99
CA ALA A 86 -1.54 -16.05 10.78
C ALA A 86 -1.12 -17.52 10.63
N LEU A 87 -0.68 -18.17 11.71
CA LEU A 87 -0.35 -19.61 11.70
C LEU A 87 -1.58 -20.47 11.38
N ARG A 88 -2.75 -20.18 11.96
CA ARG A 88 -4.03 -20.87 11.63
C ARG A 88 -4.38 -20.75 10.14
N ARG A 89 -4.15 -19.57 9.57
CA ARG A 89 -4.39 -19.28 8.15
C ARG A 89 -3.46 -20.09 7.25
N LEU A 90 -2.16 -20.09 7.54
CA LEU A 90 -1.16 -20.92 6.84
C LEU A 90 -1.47 -22.42 6.97
N HIS A 91 -1.86 -22.87 8.16
CA HIS A 91 -2.24 -24.25 8.42
C HIS A 91 -3.48 -24.68 7.63
N SER A 92 -4.49 -23.81 7.55
CA SER A 92 -5.69 -24.02 6.73
C SER A 92 -5.32 -24.14 5.24
N TYR A 93 -4.37 -23.34 4.76
CA TYR A 93 -3.84 -23.46 3.41
C TYR A 93 -3.12 -24.80 3.18
N ARG A 94 -2.23 -25.20 4.10
CA ARG A 94 -1.54 -26.50 4.04
C ARG A 94 -2.51 -27.68 3.99
N ARG A 95 -3.59 -27.63 4.78
CA ARG A 95 -4.66 -28.64 4.79
C ARG A 95 -5.29 -28.81 3.42
N LEU A 96 -5.65 -27.70 2.77
CA LEU A 96 -6.24 -27.72 1.43
C LEU A 96 -5.29 -28.27 0.36
N ARG A 97 -3.98 -28.05 0.54
CA ARG A 97 -2.91 -28.56 -0.34
C ARG A 97 -2.42 -29.96 0.01
N ARG A 98 -2.92 -30.57 1.10
CA ARG A 98 -2.52 -31.90 1.60
C ARG A 98 -1.00 -32.01 1.85
N ILE A 99 -0.38 -30.95 2.36
CA ILE A 99 1.05 -30.94 2.70
C ILE A 99 1.27 -31.75 4.00
N PRO A 100 2.35 -32.56 4.14
CA PRO A 100 2.65 -33.33 5.36
C PRO A 100 2.74 -32.49 6.65
N THR A 101 2.84 -33.16 7.81
CA THR A 101 2.96 -32.59 9.18
C THR A 101 1.74 -31.88 9.78
N PHE A 102 0.56 -32.03 9.17
CA PHE A 102 -0.67 -31.36 9.61
C PHE A 102 -0.99 -31.53 11.11
N ALA A 103 -0.92 -32.76 11.64
CA ALA A 103 -1.26 -33.03 13.04
C ALA A 103 -0.32 -32.36 14.06
N ALA A 104 1.00 -32.43 13.85
CA ALA A 104 1.98 -31.80 14.73
C ALA A 104 1.86 -30.27 14.71
N ALA A 105 1.65 -29.68 13.51
CA ALA A 105 1.40 -28.26 13.37
C ALA A 105 0.10 -27.84 14.08
N THR A 106 -0.99 -28.63 13.98
CA THR A 106 -2.24 -28.36 14.70
C THR A 106 -2.02 -28.27 16.21
N GLN A 107 -1.29 -29.24 16.77
CA GLN A 107 -1.02 -29.28 18.21
C GLN A 107 -0.15 -28.11 18.68
N ALA A 108 0.88 -27.76 17.90
CA ALA A 108 1.75 -26.62 18.22
C ALA A 108 1.01 -25.29 18.18
N ILE A 109 0.13 -25.10 17.18
CA ILE A 109 -0.71 -23.90 17.07
C ILE A 109 -1.70 -23.82 18.25
N ALA A 110 -2.37 -24.92 18.59
CA ALA A 110 -3.27 -24.97 19.74
C ALA A 110 -2.54 -24.67 21.07
N ALA A 111 -1.29 -25.12 21.22
CA ALA A 111 -0.47 -24.81 22.39
C ALA A 111 -0.11 -23.31 22.46
N ALA A 112 0.23 -22.69 21.33
CA ALA A 112 0.47 -21.25 21.26
C ALA A 112 -0.80 -20.44 21.60
N GLU A 113 -1.96 -20.84 21.07
CA GLU A 113 -3.25 -20.22 21.40
C GLU A 113 -3.58 -20.25 22.89
N LYS A 114 -3.36 -21.40 23.53
CA LYS A 114 -3.56 -21.54 24.97
C LYS A 114 -2.68 -20.56 25.75
N LYS A 115 -1.43 -20.36 25.32
CA LYS A 115 -0.50 -19.42 25.95
C LYS A 115 -0.87 -17.97 25.72
N VAL A 116 -1.34 -17.62 24.53
CA VAL A 116 -1.94 -16.30 24.25
C VAL A 116 -3.16 -16.03 25.13
N GLY A 117 -4.01 -17.03 25.38
CA GLY A 117 -5.12 -16.92 26.33
C GLY A 117 -4.66 -16.62 27.76
N LEU A 118 -3.59 -17.29 28.22
CA LEU A 118 -2.97 -17.02 29.53
C LEU A 118 -2.33 -15.62 29.59
N LEU A 119 -1.73 -15.15 28.50
CA LEU A 119 -1.20 -13.80 28.40
C LEU A 119 -2.28 -12.74 28.59
N LYS A 120 -3.49 -12.92 28.04
CA LYS A 120 -4.61 -12.00 28.26
C LYS A 120 -4.93 -11.84 29.74
N GLN A 121 -4.98 -12.96 30.47
CA GLN A 121 -5.22 -12.95 31.90
C GLN A 121 -4.08 -12.21 32.65
N ARG A 122 -2.82 -12.56 32.34
CA ARG A 122 -1.64 -11.94 32.97
C ARG A 122 -1.46 -10.46 32.63
N ALA A 123 -1.91 -10.02 31.45
CA ALA A 123 -1.88 -8.61 31.06
C ALA A 123 -2.71 -7.75 32.02
N CYS A 124 -3.81 -8.30 32.56
CA CYS A 124 -4.69 -7.61 33.50
C CYS A 124 -4.30 -7.79 34.97
N GLU A 125 -3.73 -8.94 35.35
CA GLU A 125 -3.62 -9.35 36.77
C GLU A 125 -2.18 -9.58 37.26
N GLY A 126 -1.19 -9.61 36.36
CA GLY A 126 0.19 -10.03 36.67
C GLY A 126 1.21 -8.92 36.93
N THR A 127 2.36 -9.30 37.49
CA THR A 127 3.55 -8.42 37.55
C THR A 127 4.16 -8.23 36.15
N ALA A 128 5.00 -7.20 35.98
CA ALA A 128 5.67 -6.95 34.70
C ALA A 128 6.60 -8.12 34.30
N GLU A 129 7.30 -8.66 35.29
CA GLU A 129 8.21 -9.81 35.14
C GLU A 129 7.45 -11.08 34.72
N ALA A 130 6.36 -11.43 35.41
CA ALA A 130 5.55 -12.60 35.08
C ALA A 130 4.87 -12.50 33.70
N PHE A 131 4.58 -11.27 33.26
CA PHE A 131 4.08 -10.99 31.92
C PHE A 131 5.20 -11.11 30.86
N ALA A 132 6.39 -10.61 31.14
CA ALA A 132 7.56 -10.73 30.26
C ALA A 132 7.98 -12.20 30.08
N GLU A 133 8.00 -12.99 31.16
CA GLU A 133 8.27 -14.43 31.10
C GLU A 133 7.23 -15.17 30.25
N ALA A 134 5.95 -14.86 30.43
CA ALA A 134 4.87 -15.43 29.62
C ALA A 134 4.97 -15.04 28.13
N CYS A 135 5.47 -13.83 27.86
CA CYS A 135 5.72 -13.36 26.50
C CYS A 135 6.80 -14.22 25.83
N THR A 136 7.94 -14.42 26.50
CA THR A 136 9.02 -15.29 26.02
C THR A 136 8.52 -16.72 25.76
N GLU A 137 7.81 -17.32 26.71
CA GLU A 137 7.29 -18.68 26.52
C GLU A 137 6.31 -18.76 25.33
N THR A 138 5.48 -17.72 25.14
CA THR A 138 4.55 -17.68 24.00
C THR A 138 5.31 -17.54 22.68
N ASP A 139 6.35 -16.73 22.64
CA ASP A 139 7.19 -16.54 21.46
C ASP A 139 7.91 -17.84 21.06
N ASP A 140 8.41 -18.60 22.03
CA ASP A 140 8.99 -19.93 21.80
C ASP A 140 7.99 -20.90 21.18
N ARG A 141 6.73 -20.90 21.66
CA ARG A 141 5.66 -21.74 21.10
C ARG A 141 5.27 -21.32 19.69
N LEU A 142 5.21 -20.01 19.43
CA LEU A 142 4.95 -19.47 18.10
C LEU A 142 6.07 -19.83 17.13
N ALA A 143 7.34 -19.70 17.54
CA ALA A 143 8.50 -20.08 16.75
C ALA A 143 8.51 -21.58 16.44
N ALA A 144 8.18 -22.44 17.42
CA ALA A 144 8.07 -23.88 17.22
C ALA A 144 6.95 -24.23 16.23
N ALA A 145 5.77 -23.60 16.36
CA ALA A 145 4.67 -23.78 15.43
C ALA A 145 5.01 -23.31 14.01
N GLN A 146 5.67 -22.15 13.88
CA GLN A 146 6.15 -21.63 12.60
C GLN A 146 7.17 -22.57 11.95
N THR A 147 8.12 -23.08 12.72
CA THR A 147 9.12 -24.05 12.24
C THR A 147 8.44 -25.31 11.68
N LEU A 148 7.40 -25.82 12.36
CA LEU A 148 6.63 -26.97 11.87
C LEU A 148 5.83 -26.65 10.60
N ILE A 149 5.30 -25.43 10.49
CA ILE A 149 4.63 -24.94 9.28
C ILE A 149 5.63 -24.76 8.13
N ASP A 150 6.88 -24.41 8.40
CA ASP A 150 7.89 -24.16 7.38
C ASP A 150 8.47 -25.44 6.80
N ARG A 151 8.46 -26.53 7.56
CA ARG A 151 8.90 -27.83 7.06
C ARG A 151 8.02 -28.30 5.89
N HIS A 152 8.67 -28.83 4.85
CA HIS A 152 8.02 -29.46 3.70
C HIS A 152 7.12 -28.53 2.86
N TRP A 153 7.38 -27.22 2.84
CA TRP A 153 6.82 -26.41 1.76
C TRP A 153 7.35 -26.92 0.42
N PRO A 154 6.52 -26.98 -0.64
CA PRO A 154 7.03 -27.23 -1.98
C PRO A 154 8.11 -26.22 -2.35
N GLU A 155 9.17 -26.69 -3.02
CA GLU A 155 10.30 -25.85 -3.47
C GLU A 155 11.11 -25.22 -2.31
N ASP A 156 10.92 -25.69 -1.06
CA ASP A 156 11.56 -25.15 0.15
C ASP A 156 11.36 -23.64 0.35
N LEU A 157 10.26 -23.09 -0.20
CA LEU A 157 9.90 -21.68 -0.09
C LEU A 157 8.88 -21.45 1.03
N PRO A 158 9.27 -20.85 2.17
CA PRO A 158 8.35 -20.61 3.27
C PRO A 158 7.25 -19.62 2.86
N ILE A 159 5.99 -20.06 2.98
CA ILE A 159 4.84 -19.20 2.72
C ILE A 159 4.49 -18.41 3.98
N ARG A 160 4.16 -17.14 3.81
CA ARG A 160 3.72 -16.21 4.85
C ARG A 160 2.37 -15.61 4.49
N VAL A 161 1.66 -15.11 5.49
CA VAL A 161 0.45 -14.32 5.28
C VAL A 161 0.90 -12.89 4.99
N GLY A 162 0.43 -12.34 3.87
CA GLY A 162 0.59 -10.94 3.53
C GLY A 162 -0.60 -10.12 4.05
N VAL A 163 -1.14 -9.29 3.18
CA VAL A 163 -2.36 -8.53 3.39
C VAL A 163 -3.62 -9.41 3.30
N GLY A 164 -4.69 -9.04 4.00
CA GLY A 164 -5.95 -9.78 3.97
C GLY A 164 -6.91 -9.43 5.11
N ALA A 165 -7.78 -10.36 5.51
CA ALA A 165 -8.79 -10.14 6.56
C ALA A 165 -8.25 -9.61 7.92
N GLY A 166 -6.96 -9.81 8.21
CA GLY A 166 -6.29 -9.26 9.39
C GLY A 166 -5.75 -7.84 9.23
N THR A 167 -5.92 -7.23 8.05
CA THR A 167 -5.49 -5.88 7.68
C THR A 167 -6.69 -5.05 7.26
N VAL A 168 -6.61 -3.71 7.34
CA VAL A 168 -7.79 -2.86 7.11
C VAL A 168 -7.93 -2.35 5.68
N GLY A 169 -6.82 -2.21 4.94
CA GLY A 169 -6.84 -1.92 3.50
C GLY A 169 -7.61 -0.68 3.13
N ARG A 170 -8.26 -0.69 1.97
CA ARG A 170 -9.02 0.46 1.44
C ARG A 170 -10.20 0.87 2.30
N HIS A 171 -10.92 -0.09 2.90
CA HIS A 171 -12.23 0.15 3.51
C HIS A 171 -12.19 0.38 5.02
N GLY A 172 -11.16 -0.06 5.74
CA GLY A 172 -10.97 0.30 7.14
C GLY A 172 -10.20 1.62 7.34
N TRP A 173 -10.36 2.55 6.40
CA TRP A 173 -10.06 3.95 6.65
C TRP A 173 -11.34 4.72 6.34
N ARG A 174 -12.05 5.13 7.40
CA ARG A 174 -13.41 5.73 7.46
C ARG A 174 -13.68 7.00 6.62
N THR A 175 -13.00 7.23 5.50
CA THR A 175 -13.23 8.40 4.64
C THR A 175 -13.82 7.96 3.31
N ARG A 176 -15.09 8.34 3.06
CA ARG A 176 -15.84 8.33 1.78
C ARG A 176 -15.12 7.54 0.67
N PHE A 177 -15.51 6.28 0.56
CA PHE A 177 -14.77 5.31 -0.23
C PHE A 177 -15.36 5.17 -1.64
N SER A 178 -14.47 5.09 -2.63
CA SER A 178 -14.85 4.98 -4.03
C SER A 178 -14.45 3.59 -4.59
N GLY A 179 -15.44 2.74 -4.90
CA GLY A 179 -15.24 1.40 -5.45
C GLY A 179 -14.48 1.39 -6.77
N LEU A 180 -14.22 0.19 -7.33
CA LEU A 180 -13.45 0.06 -8.58
C LEU A 180 -14.00 0.92 -9.73
N VAL A 181 -15.31 1.14 -9.74
CA VAL A 181 -16.00 1.90 -10.78
C VAL A 181 -16.90 2.97 -10.19
N TRP A 182 -17.65 2.63 -9.14
CA TRP A 182 -18.68 3.46 -8.55
C TRP A 182 -18.34 3.83 -7.11
N ASP A 183 -18.72 5.03 -6.69
CA ASP A 183 -18.72 5.41 -5.27
C ASP A 183 -20.06 4.97 -4.66
N LEU A 184 -20.04 4.10 -3.66
CA LEU A 184 -21.28 3.54 -3.09
C LEU A 184 -22.05 4.56 -2.26
N VAL A 185 -21.37 5.59 -1.72
CA VAL A 185 -22.00 6.73 -1.05
C VAL A 185 -22.89 7.51 -2.04
N ASP A 186 -22.54 7.42 -3.33
CA ASP A 186 -23.31 7.96 -4.44
C ASP A 186 -24.22 6.91 -5.10
N TRP A 187 -24.50 5.75 -4.50
CA TRP A 187 -25.45 4.76 -5.06
C TRP A 187 -26.62 4.46 -4.14
N ASP A 188 -26.40 4.43 -2.82
CA ASP A 188 -27.48 4.19 -1.86
C ASP A 188 -28.06 5.50 -1.29
N ARG A 189 -29.05 6.06 -1.99
CA ARG A 189 -29.77 7.28 -1.56
C ARG A 189 -30.58 7.12 -0.30
N LEU A 190 -30.98 5.90 0.07
CA LEU A 190 -31.70 5.70 1.34
C LEU A 190 -30.81 6.07 2.52
N SER A 191 -29.48 5.96 2.34
CA SER A 191 -28.49 6.22 3.37
C SER A 191 -28.00 7.68 3.42
N ASN A 192 -28.13 8.44 2.32
CA ASN A 192 -27.81 9.88 2.26
C ASN A 192 -28.62 10.57 1.12
N PRO A 193 -29.66 11.35 1.44
CA PRO A 193 -30.50 11.99 0.42
C PRO A 193 -29.79 13.12 -0.33
N TYR A 194 -28.67 13.63 0.20
CA TYR A 194 -27.94 14.77 -0.36
C TYR A 194 -26.92 14.41 -1.44
N THR A 195 -26.65 13.12 -1.67
CA THR A 195 -25.72 12.69 -2.74
C THR A 195 -26.46 12.52 -4.07
N THR A 196 -25.83 12.99 -5.14
CA THR A 196 -26.35 12.98 -6.51
C THR A 196 -26.14 11.62 -7.16
N SER A 197 -26.59 10.56 -6.48
CA SER A 197 -26.59 9.24 -7.09
C SER A 197 -27.33 9.25 -8.42
N GLU A 198 -26.63 8.82 -9.46
CA GLU A 198 -27.20 8.76 -10.80
C GLU A 198 -28.21 7.61 -10.91
N ILE A 199 -28.00 6.48 -10.23
CA ILE A 199 -28.87 5.29 -10.30
C ILE A 199 -29.41 4.94 -8.91
N ARG A 200 -30.74 4.93 -8.78
CA ARG A 200 -31.45 4.53 -7.55
C ARG A 200 -31.89 3.08 -7.63
N PHE A 201 -31.67 2.35 -6.53
CA PHE A 201 -32.25 1.02 -6.33
C PHE A 201 -32.74 0.88 -4.90
N SER A 202 -34.00 0.47 -4.74
CA SER A 202 -34.62 0.23 -3.43
C SER A 202 -35.88 -0.60 -3.61
N PRO A 203 -36.48 -1.13 -2.54
CA PRO A 203 -37.88 -1.51 -2.60
C PRO A 203 -38.74 -0.26 -2.97
N PRO A 204 -39.86 -0.44 -3.68
CA PRO A 204 -40.79 0.66 -3.96
C PRO A 204 -41.24 1.34 -2.66
N GLU A 205 -41.25 2.67 -2.65
CA GLU A 205 -41.72 3.50 -1.51
C GLU A 205 -40.96 3.24 -0.19
N ALA A 206 -39.76 2.66 -0.25
CA ALA A 206 -38.99 2.36 0.94
C ALA A 206 -38.47 3.63 1.64
N THR A 207 -38.52 3.63 2.97
CA THR A 207 -37.87 4.63 3.81
C THR A 207 -36.84 3.96 4.72
N LEU A 208 -35.73 4.65 5.00
CA LEU A 208 -34.71 4.16 5.94
C LEU A 208 -35.26 4.21 7.37
N ASN A 209 -35.20 3.09 8.08
CA ASN A 209 -35.59 3.01 9.50
C ASN A 209 -34.35 3.06 10.42
N GLU A 210 -33.42 2.13 10.23
CA GLU A 210 -32.19 2.03 11.02
C GLU A 210 -30.99 1.82 10.08
N ARG A 211 -29.86 2.44 10.40
CA ARG A 211 -28.57 2.22 9.74
C ARG A 211 -27.51 1.88 10.79
N ARG A 212 -26.80 0.78 10.57
CA ARG A 212 -25.67 0.37 11.41
C ARG A 212 -24.34 0.85 10.83
N PRO A 213 -23.30 1.02 11.66
CA PRO A 213 -21.95 1.23 11.17
C PRO A 213 -21.54 0.09 10.22
N PRO A 214 -20.90 0.38 9.08
CA PRO A 214 -20.49 -0.65 8.15
C PRO A 214 -19.51 -1.64 8.81
N VAL A 215 -19.61 -2.91 8.43
CA VAL A 215 -18.58 -3.91 8.68
C VAL A 215 -17.60 -3.85 7.51
N VAL A 216 -16.33 -3.62 7.78
CA VAL A 216 -15.29 -3.47 6.75
C VAL A 216 -14.23 -4.55 6.89
N ASN A 217 -13.66 -4.97 5.77
CA ASN A 217 -12.43 -5.75 5.72
C ASN A 217 -11.48 -5.12 4.69
N TRP A 218 -10.37 -5.79 4.39
CA TRP A 218 -9.34 -5.27 3.49
C TRP A 218 -9.85 -4.83 2.11
N VAL A 219 -10.90 -5.48 1.59
CA VAL A 219 -11.34 -5.38 0.19
C VAL A 219 -12.85 -5.16 0.01
N SER A 220 -13.60 -5.03 1.10
CA SER A 220 -15.06 -4.84 1.06
C SER A 220 -15.56 -4.02 2.24
N ALA A 221 -16.73 -3.40 2.05
CA ALA A 221 -17.56 -2.88 3.12
C ALA A 221 -18.99 -3.38 2.98
N ARG A 222 -19.57 -3.77 4.10
CA ARG A 222 -20.96 -4.23 4.23
C ARG A 222 -21.74 -3.23 5.06
N HIS A 223 -22.70 -2.56 4.43
CA HIS A 223 -23.64 -1.65 5.06
C HIS A 223 -24.88 -2.43 5.44
N GLU A 224 -25.26 -2.36 6.72
CA GLU A 224 -26.45 -3.03 7.23
C GLU A 224 -27.50 -2.00 7.61
N SER A 225 -28.68 -2.12 7.01
CA SER A 225 -29.81 -1.23 7.22
C SER A 225 -31.10 -2.03 7.34
N THR A 226 -32.07 -1.47 8.04
CA THR A 226 -33.47 -1.91 7.98
C THR A 226 -34.29 -0.79 7.33
N LEU A 227 -35.12 -1.17 6.37
CA LEU A 227 -36.03 -0.26 5.66
C LEU A 227 -37.47 -0.54 6.06
N THR A 228 -38.36 0.43 5.87
CA THR A 228 -39.81 0.21 5.88
C THR A 228 -40.30 0.28 4.44
N ALA A 229 -40.87 -0.81 3.92
CA ALA A 229 -41.46 -0.86 2.58
C ALA A 229 -42.85 -1.50 2.65
N ALA A 230 -43.85 -0.87 2.03
CA ALA A 230 -45.26 -1.27 2.14
C ALA A 230 -45.72 -1.51 3.60
N GLY A 231 -45.27 -0.65 4.52
CA GLY A 231 -45.59 -0.73 5.96
C GLY A 231 -44.93 -1.87 6.73
N LYS A 232 -43.98 -2.61 6.13
CA LYS A 232 -43.28 -3.73 6.80
C LYS A 232 -41.76 -3.47 6.86
N PRO A 233 -41.09 -3.92 7.94
CA PRO A 233 -39.63 -3.89 8.00
C PRO A 233 -39.04 -4.86 6.96
N VAL A 234 -37.99 -4.43 6.29
CA VAL A 234 -37.25 -5.14 5.25
C VAL A 234 -35.77 -5.06 5.57
N GLN A 235 -35.08 -6.19 5.56
CA GLN A 235 -33.62 -6.24 5.68
C GLN A 235 -32.97 -5.75 4.41
N TRP A 236 -31.95 -4.90 4.56
CA TRP A 236 -31.26 -4.28 3.44
C TRP A 236 -29.77 -4.21 3.72
N HIS A 237 -29.04 -5.19 3.19
CA HIS A 237 -27.59 -5.24 3.32
C HIS A 237 -26.96 -4.98 1.96
N VAL A 238 -26.03 -4.04 1.89
CA VAL A 238 -25.30 -3.71 0.66
C VAL A 238 -23.82 -3.95 0.92
N THR A 239 -23.21 -4.83 0.12
CA THR A 239 -21.78 -5.10 0.15
C THR A 239 -21.12 -4.53 -1.10
N GLU A 240 -20.19 -3.60 -0.91
CA GLU A 240 -19.21 -3.20 -1.94
C GLU A 240 -17.97 -4.08 -1.84
N SER A 241 -17.33 -4.33 -2.98
CA SER A 241 -16.06 -5.04 -3.02
C SER A 241 -15.17 -4.43 -4.08
N ILE A 242 -13.92 -4.12 -3.73
CA ILE A 242 -12.92 -3.68 -4.71
C ILE A 242 -12.39 -4.83 -5.54
N LEU A 243 -12.82 -6.07 -5.31
CA LEU A 243 -12.45 -7.23 -6.10
C LEU A 243 -13.30 -7.38 -7.36
N VAL A 244 -14.43 -6.68 -7.46
CA VAL A 244 -15.37 -6.78 -8.58
C VAL A 244 -15.97 -5.41 -8.89
N PRO A 245 -16.15 -5.03 -10.17
CA PRO A 245 -16.75 -3.74 -10.53
C PRO A 245 -18.27 -3.74 -10.29
N GLY A 246 -18.69 -3.90 -9.03
CA GLY A 246 -20.09 -4.07 -8.67
C GLY A 246 -20.36 -4.09 -7.17
N ILE A 247 -21.64 -4.27 -6.83
CA ILE A 247 -22.15 -4.34 -5.47
C ILE A 247 -23.07 -5.56 -5.33
N LEU A 248 -23.23 -6.06 -4.10
CA LEU A 248 -24.14 -7.14 -3.76
C LEU A 248 -25.20 -6.62 -2.78
N VAL A 249 -26.47 -6.84 -3.11
CA VAL A 249 -27.60 -6.51 -2.24
C VAL A 249 -28.16 -7.81 -1.69
N GLU A 250 -28.24 -7.92 -0.36
CA GLU A 250 -28.95 -8.99 0.33
C GLU A 250 -30.21 -8.41 0.99
N THR A 251 -31.38 -8.93 0.63
CA THR A 251 -32.66 -8.38 1.07
C THR A 251 -33.78 -9.42 1.06
N ASP A 252 -34.71 -9.27 2.01
CA ASP A 252 -35.96 -10.03 2.07
C ASP A 252 -37.12 -9.35 1.31
N ALA A 253 -36.86 -8.22 0.65
CA ALA A 253 -37.84 -7.54 -0.20
C ALA A 253 -38.37 -8.45 -1.32
N THR A 254 -39.67 -8.38 -1.57
CA THR A 254 -40.34 -9.11 -2.67
C THR A 254 -40.42 -8.30 -3.96
N SER A 255 -39.98 -7.04 -3.92
CA SER A 255 -39.89 -6.18 -5.10
C SER A 255 -38.79 -5.14 -4.97
N LEU A 256 -38.17 -4.80 -6.09
CA LEU A 256 -37.11 -3.81 -6.23
C LEU A 256 -37.47 -2.86 -7.37
N GLN A 257 -37.08 -1.59 -7.24
CA GLN A 257 -37.28 -0.54 -8.21
C GLN A 257 -35.93 0.03 -8.63
N PHE A 258 -35.73 0.20 -9.95
CA PHE A 258 -34.53 0.77 -10.54
C PHE A 258 -34.86 2.02 -11.35
N SER A 259 -34.27 3.16 -11.00
CA SER A 259 -34.49 4.44 -11.67
C SER A 259 -33.23 5.31 -11.69
N ARG A 260 -33.30 6.46 -12.37
CA ARG A 260 -32.24 7.46 -12.50
C ARG A 260 -32.71 8.82 -11.97
N GLY A 261 -31.79 9.65 -11.46
CA GLY A 261 -31.94 11.11 -11.34
C GLY A 261 -32.24 11.66 -9.94
N ALA A 262 -31.76 12.88 -9.66
CA ALA A 262 -32.06 13.65 -8.44
C ALA A 262 -33.49 14.20 -8.44
N ASP A 263 -33.93 14.79 -9.56
CA ASP A 263 -35.17 15.56 -9.64
C ASP A 263 -36.25 14.91 -10.53
N THR A 264 -35.88 14.01 -11.43
CA THR A 264 -36.82 13.27 -12.29
C THR A 264 -36.50 11.79 -12.30
N GLN A 265 -37.21 11.02 -11.47
CA GLN A 265 -37.08 9.56 -11.45
C GLN A 265 -37.44 9.00 -12.83
N ARG A 266 -36.49 8.34 -13.48
CA ARG A 266 -36.69 7.73 -14.80
C ARG A 266 -36.13 6.31 -14.88
N GLY A 267 -36.93 5.37 -15.39
CA GLY A 267 -36.49 4.01 -15.65
C GLY A 267 -35.45 3.90 -16.78
N PRO A 268 -34.85 2.73 -16.97
CA PRO A 268 -33.94 2.47 -18.09
C PRO A 268 -34.67 2.62 -19.42
N ASP A 269 -34.01 3.23 -20.41
CA ASP A 269 -34.52 3.39 -21.78
C ASP A 269 -34.62 2.04 -22.50
N ARG A 270 -33.80 1.08 -22.09
CA ARG A 270 -33.76 -0.26 -22.67
C ARG A 270 -33.37 -1.31 -21.62
N VAL A 271 -33.96 -2.48 -21.77
CA VAL A 271 -33.65 -3.68 -20.98
C VAL A 271 -33.24 -4.78 -21.95
N LEU A 272 -32.08 -5.40 -21.72
CA LEU A 272 -31.68 -6.61 -22.42
C LEU A 272 -31.95 -7.81 -21.54
N MET A 273 -32.66 -8.77 -22.10
CA MET A 273 -33.10 -9.94 -21.37
C MET A 273 -32.54 -11.21 -22.00
N PRO A 274 -31.87 -12.08 -21.23
CA PRO A 274 -31.29 -13.29 -21.76
C PRO A 274 -32.35 -14.23 -22.29
N MET A 275 -32.03 -14.81 -23.45
CA MET A 275 -32.62 -16.02 -23.98
C MET A 275 -31.51 -17.08 -24.04
N ARG A 276 -31.88 -18.36 -24.26
CA ARG A 276 -30.94 -19.49 -24.36
C ARG A 276 -29.68 -19.17 -25.19
N ASP A 277 -29.84 -18.64 -26.41
CA ASP A 277 -28.73 -18.36 -27.33
C ASP A 277 -28.63 -16.90 -27.81
N SER A 278 -29.52 -16.03 -27.33
CA SER A 278 -29.60 -14.62 -27.72
C SER A 278 -30.01 -13.72 -26.55
N ALA A 279 -30.36 -12.46 -26.81
CA ALA A 279 -31.10 -11.65 -25.85
C ALA A 279 -32.16 -10.82 -26.56
N LEU A 280 -33.30 -10.65 -25.90
CA LEU A 280 -34.32 -9.70 -26.30
C LEU A 280 -33.86 -8.29 -25.94
N SER A 281 -33.91 -7.37 -26.90
CA SER A 281 -33.66 -5.96 -26.68
C SER A 281 -34.99 -5.21 -26.59
N LEU A 282 -35.43 -4.87 -25.38
CA LEU A 282 -36.74 -4.27 -25.14
C LEU A 282 -36.58 -2.78 -24.87
N ARG A 283 -37.30 -1.92 -25.60
CA ARG A 283 -37.35 -0.48 -25.37
C ARG A 283 -38.43 -0.11 -24.35
N PHE A 284 -38.14 0.95 -23.58
CA PHE A 284 -39.05 1.55 -22.62
C PHE A 284 -40.42 1.84 -23.23
N ARG A 285 -41.46 1.34 -22.56
CA ARG A 285 -42.85 1.72 -22.77
C ARG A 285 -43.55 1.71 -21.40
N PRO A 286 -44.09 2.85 -20.92
CA PRO A 286 -44.78 2.89 -19.63
C PRO A 286 -45.91 1.84 -19.56
N GLY A 287 -46.05 1.17 -18.41
CA GLY A 287 -47.06 0.13 -18.16
C GLY A 287 -46.78 -1.21 -18.86
N ARG A 288 -45.72 -1.32 -19.68
CA ARG A 288 -45.39 -2.56 -20.36
C ARG A 288 -44.82 -3.57 -19.36
N LYS A 289 -45.50 -4.72 -19.25
CA LYS A 289 -44.97 -5.92 -18.61
C LYS A 289 -43.95 -6.57 -19.54
N LEU A 290 -42.82 -6.97 -18.98
CA LEU A 290 -41.78 -7.70 -19.70
C LEU A 290 -41.88 -9.20 -19.39
N PRO A 291 -41.47 -10.07 -20.32
CA PRO A 291 -41.36 -11.50 -20.01
C PRO A 291 -40.39 -11.71 -18.83
N PRO A 292 -40.48 -12.85 -18.12
CA PRO A 292 -39.43 -13.26 -17.20
C PRO A 292 -38.14 -13.61 -17.98
N PRO A 293 -36.94 -13.37 -17.40
CA PRO A 293 -35.68 -13.74 -18.04
C PRO A 293 -35.47 -15.27 -18.01
N GLU A 294 -34.90 -15.84 -19.08
CA GLU A 294 -34.57 -17.28 -19.14
C GLU A 294 -33.26 -17.63 -18.41
N ASP A 295 -32.47 -16.62 -18.05
CA ASP A 295 -31.22 -16.75 -17.31
C ASP A 295 -31.21 -15.72 -16.17
N ASN A 296 -30.27 -15.84 -15.25
CA ASN A 296 -30.30 -15.08 -14.00
C ASN A 296 -29.80 -13.63 -14.10
N TRP A 297 -29.70 -13.05 -15.30
CA TRP A 297 -29.16 -11.70 -15.47
C TRP A 297 -30.05 -10.82 -16.35
N VAL A 298 -29.97 -9.50 -16.18
CA VAL A 298 -30.65 -8.49 -17.01
C VAL A 298 -29.73 -7.28 -17.15
N LEU A 299 -29.58 -6.72 -18.36
CA LEU A 299 -28.80 -5.49 -18.56
C LEU A 299 -29.72 -4.27 -18.70
N LEU A 300 -29.51 -3.25 -17.87
CA LEU A 300 -30.21 -1.98 -17.89
C LEU A 300 -29.38 -0.95 -18.64
N VAL A 301 -30.00 -0.25 -19.60
CA VAL A 301 -29.32 0.78 -20.42
C VAL A 301 -30.11 2.09 -20.39
N TRP A 302 -29.42 3.19 -20.11
CA TRP A 302 -29.93 4.55 -20.24
C TRP A 302 -29.31 5.20 -21.48
N GLU A 303 -30.14 5.55 -22.47
CA GLU A 303 -29.71 6.00 -23.80
C GLU A 303 -29.66 7.52 -23.93
N LYS A 304 -30.04 8.30 -22.91
CA LYS A 304 -30.09 9.78 -23.02
C LYS A 304 -28.85 10.52 -22.52
N SER A 305 -27.88 9.84 -21.91
CA SER A 305 -26.65 10.47 -21.42
C SER A 305 -25.50 9.48 -21.52
N SER A 306 -24.38 9.94 -22.11
CA SER A 306 -23.15 9.15 -22.18
C SER A 306 -22.41 9.04 -20.84
N ALA A 307 -22.89 9.74 -19.80
CA ALA A 307 -22.31 9.69 -18.46
C ALA A 307 -22.67 8.41 -17.70
N HIS A 308 -23.72 7.67 -18.10
CA HIS A 308 -24.21 6.53 -17.31
C HIS A 308 -23.89 5.20 -17.99
N PRO A 309 -22.96 4.40 -17.45
CA PRO A 309 -22.67 3.10 -18.00
C PRO A 309 -23.85 2.13 -17.77
N PRO A 310 -24.09 1.17 -18.67
CA PRO A 310 -25.08 0.12 -18.47
C PRO A 310 -24.82 -0.68 -17.20
N VAL A 311 -25.90 -1.07 -16.52
CA VAL A 311 -25.84 -1.84 -15.27
C VAL A 311 -26.36 -3.26 -15.50
N LEU A 312 -25.53 -4.24 -15.18
CA LEU A 312 -25.91 -5.65 -15.22
C LEU A 312 -26.47 -6.06 -13.86
N LEU A 313 -27.71 -6.51 -13.82
CA LEU A 313 -28.32 -7.16 -12.66
C LEU A 313 -28.13 -8.66 -12.76
N VAL A 314 -27.84 -9.31 -11.63
CA VAL A 314 -27.74 -10.77 -11.50
C VAL A 314 -28.51 -11.21 -10.28
N PHE A 315 -29.46 -12.10 -10.46
CA PHE A 315 -30.41 -12.50 -9.43
C PHE A 315 -30.09 -13.89 -8.89
N GLU A 316 -30.23 -14.09 -7.58
CA GLU A 316 -30.29 -15.43 -6.99
C GLU A 316 -31.62 -16.11 -7.34
N ARG A 317 -32.73 -15.36 -7.18
CA ARG A 317 -34.08 -15.80 -7.54
C ARG A 317 -34.54 -15.09 -8.80
N LEU A 318 -35.05 -15.85 -9.79
CA LEU A 318 -35.61 -15.21 -10.99
C LEU A 318 -36.81 -14.33 -10.63
N PRO A 319 -36.89 -13.13 -11.21
CA PRO A 319 -38.09 -12.31 -11.11
C PRO A 319 -39.31 -13.03 -11.66
N SER A 320 -40.43 -12.96 -10.95
CA SER A 320 -41.73 -13.42 -11.45
C SER A 320 -42.36 -12.44 -12.42
N ARG A 321 -41.99 -11.15 -12.32
CA ARG A 321 -42.50 -10.08 -13.20
C ARG A 321 -41.54 -8.91 -13.25
N LEU A 322 -41.36 -8.34 -14.44
CA LEU A 322 -40.70 -7.05 -14.63
C LEU A 322 -41.68 -6.08 -15.32
N GLU A 323 -41.69 -4.82 -14.90
CA GLU A 323 -42.63 -3.83 -15.41
C GLU A 323 -42.01 -2.44 -15.43
N TRP A 324 -42.14 -1.75 -16.56
CA TRP A 324 -41.83 -0.33 -16.61
C TRP A 324 -42.98 0.49 -16.05
N THR A 325 -42.68 1.32 -15.06
CA THR A 325 -43.55 2.43 -14.65
C THR A 325 -43.14 3.70 -15.41
N ALA A 326 -43.87 4.80 -15.22
CA ALA A 326 -43.46 6.09 -15.75
C ALA A 326 -42.06 6.52 -15.24
N GLN A 327 -41.67 6.05 -14.05
CA GLN A 327 -40.51 6.56 -13.30
C GLN A 327 -39.40 5.52 -13.11
N ALA A 328 -39.63 4.23 -13.35
CA ALA A 328 -38.68 3.18 -13.01
C ALA A 328 -38.92 1.86 -13.76
N LEU A 329 -37.99 0.92 -13.61
CA LEU A 329 -38.24 -0.50 -13.81
C LEU A 329 -38.49 -1.15 -12.45
N VAL A 330 -39.67 -1.76 -12.27
CA VAL A 330 -40.02 -2.52 -11.07
C VAL A 330 -39.85 -4.01 -11.35
N VAL A 331 -39.06 -4.67 -10.52
CA VAL A 331 -38.76 -6.10 -10.55
C VAL A 331 -39.46 -6.74 -9.36
N ARG A 332 -40.33 -7.72 -9.61
CA ARG A 332 -41.09 -8.44 -8.57
C ARG A 332 -40.66 -9.90 -8.53
N PHE A 333 -40.69 -10.45 -7.34
CA PHE A 333 -40.29 -11.83 -7.04
C PHE A 333 -41.49 -12.57 -6.43
N SER A 334 -41.54 -13.90 -6.61
CA SER A 334 -42.56 -14.76 -5.97
C SER A 334 -42.37 -14.92 -4.46
N GLY A 335 -41.24 -14.47 -3.93
CA GLY A 335 -40.90 -14.42 -2.51
C GLY A 335 -39.71 -13.46 -2.32
N PRO A 336 -38.96 -13.57 -1.22
CA PRO A 336 -37.76 -12.76 -0.99
C PRO A 336 -36.78 -12.79 -2.18
N ALA A 337 -36.25 -11.64 -2.56
CA ALA A 337 -35.23 -11.54 -3.60
C ALA A 337 -33.93 -12.28 -3.21
N ASN A 338 -33.69 -12.43 -1.90
CA ASN A 338 -32.47 -12.96 -1.29
C ASN A 338 -31.24 -12.15 -1.66
N LYS A 339 -30.64 -12.40 -2.83
CA LYS A 339 -29.44 -11.71 -3.30
C LYS A 339 -29.59 -11.20 -4.71
N VAL A 340 -29.18 -9.97 -4.93
CA VAL A 340 -29.09 -9.33 -6.25
C VAL A 340 -27.74 -8.64 -6.36
N ALA A 341 -26.91 -9.09 -7.30
CA ALA A 341 -25.65 -8.42 -7.61
C ALA A 341 -25.87 -7.42 -8.76
N LEU A 342 -25.23 -6.26 -8.65
CA LEU A 342 -25.23 -5.22 -9.67
C LEU A 342 -23.79 -5.00 -10.10
N GLY A 343 -23.50 -5.02 -11.41
CA GLY A 343 -22.15 -4.76 -11.92
C GLY A 343 -22.12 -3.78 -13.07
N SER A 344 -21.02 -3.04 -13.18
CA SER A 344 -20.79 -2.12 -14.29
C SER A 344 -20.45 -2.92 -15.53
N TYR A 345 -21.26 -2.79 -16.58
CA TYR A 345 -20.99 -3.47 -17.84
C TYR A 345 -19.76 -2.90 -18.56
N ASN A 346 -19.51 -1.60 -18.43
CA ASN A 346 -18.47 -0.90 -19.18
C ASN A 346 -17.34 -0.36 -18.30
N GLY A 347 -17.32 -0.71 -17.00
CA GLY A 347 -16.36 -0.13 -16.08
C GLY A 347 -16.49 1.39 -15.99
N THR A 348 -15.35 2.10 -16.00
CA THR A 348 -15.24 3.56 -16.11
C THR A 348 -15.20 4.05 -17.56
N GLY A 349 -15.20 3.14 -18.53
CA GLY A 349 -15.15 3.46 -19.95
C GLY A 349 -16.39 4.25 -20.40
N ALA A 350 -16.19 5.20 -21.31
CA ALA A 350 -17.28 5.99 -21.88
C ALA A 350 -18.29 5.07 -22.59
N TRP A 351 -19.57 5.25 -22.29
CA TRP A 351 -20.66 4.57 -22.99
C TRP A 351 -21.36 5.57 -23.89
N SER A 352 -21.28 5.40 -25.21
CA SER A 352 -22.07 6.25 -26.11
C SER A 352 -23.54 5.85 -26.03
N ALA A 353 -24.40 6.84 -25.82
CA ALA A 353 -25.86 6.75 -25.89
C ALA A 353 -26.35 6.07 -27.19
N ASP A 354 -25.61 6.23 -28.30
CA ASP A 354 -25.99 5.67 -29.59
C ASP A 354 -25.59 4.21 -29.76
N THR A 355 -24.70 3.70 -28.90
CA THR A 355 -24.19 2.31 -28.97
C THR A 355 -25.32 1.30 -28.95
N SER A 356 -26.30 1.44 -28.05
CA SER A 356 -27.43 0.52 -27.97
C SER A 356 -28.61 0.90 -28.85
N ARG A 357 -28.70 2.16 -29.30
CA ARG A 357 -29.82 2.64 -30.13
C ARG A 357 -29.87 1.93 -31.48
N SER A 358 -28.71 1.61 -32.04
CA SER A 358 -28.53 0.93 -33.33
C SER A 358 -28.75 -0.58 -33.28
N TRP A 359 -28.88 -1.19 -32.09
CA TRP A 359 -29.08 -2.63 -31.99
C TRP A 359 -30.44 -3.07 -32.52
N GLN A 360 -30.45 -3.61 -33.74
CA GLN A 360 -31.55 -4.41 -34.28
C GLN A 360 -31.60 -5.80 -33.63
N ALA A 361 -30.41 -6.39 -33.41
CA ALA A 361 -30.17 -7.55 -32.57
C ALA A 361 -29.02 -7.25 -31.60
N VAL A 362 -28.99 -7.92 -30.44
CA VAL A 362 -27.90 -7.73 -29.47
C VAL A 362 -26.60 -8.34 -30.02
N PRO A 363 -25.50 -7.57 -30.15
CA PRO A 363 -24.25 -8.10 -30.67
C PRO A 363 -23.70 -9.26 -29.84
N ARG A 364 -23.14 -10.29 -30.49
CA ARG A 364 -22.52 -11.45 -29.82
C ARG A 364 -21.46 -11.06 -28.78
N PRO A 365 -20.57 -10.07 -29.00
CA PRO A 365 -19.61 -9.63 -27.99
C PRO A 365 -20.27 -9.09 -26.72
N VAL A 366 -21.38 -8.36 -26.85
CA VAL A 366 -22.16 -7.84 -25.72
C VAL A 366 -22.73 -8.99 -24.89
N LEU A 367 -23.35 -9.97 -25.56
CA LEU A 367 -23.87 -11.18 -24.92
C LEU A 367 -22.78 -11.97 -24.19
N LYS A 368 -21.64 -12.18 -24.83
CA LYS A 368 -20.49 -12.89 -24.25
C LYS A 368 -20.01 -12.18 -22.98
N ARG A 369 -19.90 -10.85 -23.01
CA ARG A 369 -19.51 -10.03 -21.86
C ARG A 369 -20.55 -10.09 -20.74
N CYS A 370 -21.85 -9.91 -21.03
CA CYS A 370 -22.91 -10.02 -20.02
C CYS A 370 -22.86 -11.38 -19.31
N ARG A 371 -22.71 -12.47 -20.06
CA ARG A 371 -22.61 -13.84 -19.48
C ARG A 371 -21.31 -14.07 -18.70
N ALA A 372 -20.20 -13.45 -19.11
CA ALA A 372 -18.96 -13.51 -18.35
C ALA A 372 -19.11 -12.77 -17.01
N LEU A 373 -19.54 -11.50 -17.06
CA LEU A 373 -19.74 -10.68 -15.87
C LEU A 373 -20.81 -11.27 -14.93
N ALA A 374 -21.91 -11.79 -15.47
CA ALA A 374 -22.92 -12.47 -14.67
C ALA A 374 -22.37 -13.69 -13.92
N ALA A 375 -21.46 -14.44 -14.55
CA ALA A 375 -20.82 -15.57 -13.91
C ALA A 375 -19.91 -15.15 -12.75
N THR A 376 -19.14 -14.07 -12.90
CA THR A 376 -18.33 -13.52 -11.80
C THR A 376 -19.21 -12.97 -10.69
N LEU A 377 -20.25 -12.19 -11.00
CA LEU A 377 -21.17 -11.66 -10.00
C LEU A 377 -21.98 -12.74 -9.27
N SER A 378 -22.17 -13.91 -9.89
CA SER A 378 -22.83 -15.07 -9.25
C SER A 378 -21.97 -15.72 -8.15
N SER A 379 -20.65 -15.51 -8.19
CA SER A 379 -19.72 -15.81 -7.11
C SER A 379 -19.08 -14.49 -6.67
N PHE A 380 -19.82 -13.68 -5.94
CA PHE A 380 -19.43 -12.32 -5.60
C PHE A 380 -18.28 -12.35 -4.56
N PRO A 381 -17.08 -11.85 -4.89
CA PRO A 381 -15.95 -11.87 -3.97
C PRO A 381 -16.13 -10.81 -2.86
N ILE A 382 -16.11 -11.24 -1.59
CA ILE A 382 -16.37 -10.39 -0.41
C ILE A 382 -15.17 -10.25 0.53
N ASP A 383 -14.12 -11.06 0.34
CA ASP A 383 -12.90 -10.97 1.14
C ASP A 383 -11.73 -11.51 0.32
N LEU A 384 -10.52 -11.18 0.72
CA LEU A 384 -9.30 -11.67 0.10
C LEU A 384 -8.24 -11.94 1.15
N GLU A 385 -7.65 -13.12 1.08
CA GLU A 385 -6.41 -13.42 1.75
C GLU A 385 -5.27 -13.45 0.74
N GLU A 386 -4.20 -12.73 1.02
CA GLU A 386 -2.95 -12.82 0.26
C GLU A 386 -1.90 -13.59 1.06
N LEU A 387 -1.29 -14.56 0.39
CA LEU A 387 -0.11 -15.26 0.88
C LEU A 387 1.07 -14.90 -0.01
N PHE A 388 2.28 -14.92 0.54
CA PHE A 388 3.48 -14.69 -0.24
C PHE A 388 4.61 -15.65 0.11
N ALA A 389 5.53 -15.82 -0.83
CA ALA A 389 6.82 -16.48 -0.62
C ALA A 389 7.89 -15.68 -1.36
N VAL A 390 9.08 -15.57 -0.76
CA VAL A 390 10.22 -14.86 -1.35
C VAL A 390 11.21 -15.89 -1.85
N ASP A 391 11.43 -15.92 -3.17
CA ASP A 391 12.37 -16.78 -3.86
C ASP A 391 13.60 -15.96 -4.26
N GLU A 392 14.58 -15.92 -3.36
CA GLU A 392 15.85 -15.21 -3.59
C GLU A 392 16.65 -15.76 -4.76
N SER A 393 16.54 -17.07 -5.00
CA SER A 393 17.29 -17.73 -6.08
C SER A 393 16.82 -17.25 -7.45
N ARG A 394 15.53 -16.92 -7.57
CA ARG A 394 14.93 -16.37 -8.78
C ARG A 394 14.78 -14.85 -8.78
N GLY A 395 15.10 -14.19 -7.67
CA GLY A 395 14.87 -12.75 -7.51
C GLY A 395 13.38 -12.39 -7.59
N GLU A 396 12.48 -13.24 -7.08
CA GLU A 396 11.04 -13.08 -7.23
C GLU A 396 10.29 -13.20 -5.90
N VAL A 397 9.26 -12.38 -5.72
CA VAL A 397 8.21 -12.59 -4.72
C VAL A 397 7.03 -13.26 -5.42
N ARG A 398 6.63 -14.43 -4.96
CA ARG A 398 5.42 -15.13 -5.39
C ARG A 398 4.26 -14.72 -4.50
N LEU A 399 3.17 -14.23 -5.09
CA LEU A 399 1.96 -13.84 -4.37
C LEU A 399 0.81 -14.78 -4.76
N ILE A 400 0.00 -15.15 -3.78
CA ILE A 400 -1.14 -16.06 -3.93
C ILE A 400 -2.37 -15.38 -3.33
N CYS A 401 -3.30 -15.00 -4.21
CA CYS A 401 -4.57 -14.38 -3.83
C CYS A 401 -5.66 -15.44 -3.68
N ARG A 402 -6.35 -15.43 -2.54
CA ARG A 402 -7.39 -16.40 -2.17
C ARG A 402 -8.69 -15.69 -1.76
N PRO A 403 -9.58 -15.39 -2.72
CA PRO A 403 -10.81 -14.70 -2.39
C PRO A 403 -11.81 -15.60 -1.66
N THR A 404 -12.60 -15.01 -0.78
CA THR A 404 -13.82 -15.62 -0.25
C THR A 404 -15.02 -15.09 -1.03
N TYR A 405 -15.95 -15.98 -1.37
CA TYR A 405 -17.05 -15.68 -2.27
C TYR A 405 -18.41 -15.90 -1.60
N THR A 406 -19.32 -14.95 -1.78
CA THR A 406 -20.76 -15.14 -1.56
C THR A 406 -21.40 -15.66 -2.84
N LYS A 407 -22.01 -16.83 -2.78
CA LYS A 407 -22.66 -17.46 -3.93
C LYS A 407 -24.13 -17.04 -4.04
N LEU A 408 -24.54 -16.71 -5.25
CA LEU A 408 -25.95 -16.60 -5.65
C LEU A 408 -26.40 -17.98 -6.13
N ALA A 409 -27.18 -18.68 -5.30
CA ALA A 409 -27.64 -20.04 -5.54
C ALA A 409 -28.75 -20.08 -6.60
N PHE A 410 -28.42 -19.83 -7.86
CA PHE A 410 -29.35 -19.90 -8.97
C PHE A 410 -29.71 -21.37 -9.30
N SER A 411 -30.99 -21.72 -9.17
CA SER A 411 -31.50 -23.09 -9.33
C SER A 411 -31.51 -23.64 -10.77
N GLY A 412 -31.15 -22.83 -11.77
CA GLY A 412 -31.22 -23.21 -13.18
C GLY A 412 -29.91 -23.67 -13.82
N ARG A 413 -28.73 -23.42 -13.21
CA ARG A 413 -27.42 -23.82 -13.73
C ARG A 413 -26.39 -24.00 -12.62
N ILE A 414 -25.43 -24.90 -12.85
CA ILE A 414 -24.23 -25.00 -12.00
C ILE A 414 -23.48 -23.66 -12.08
N PRO A 415 -23.22 -22.98 -10.95
CA PRO A 415 -22.41 -21.77 -10.94
C PRO A 415 -21.07 -22.06 -11.63
N LYS A 416 -20.64 -21.18 -12.54
CA LYS A 416 -19.30 -21.33 -13.12
C LYS A 416 -18.27 -21.34 -11.98
N PRO A 417 -17.15 -22.06 -12.15
CA PRO A 417 -16.03 -21.95 -11.23
C PRO A 417 -15.70 -20.47 -11.01
N PRO A 418 -15.45 -20.05 -9.76
CA PRO A 418 -15.10 -18.67 -9.47
C PRO A 418 -13.85 -18.28 -10.27
N ALA A 419 -13.80 -17.03 -10.71
CA ALA A 419 -12.61 -16.41 -11.25
C ALA A 419 -12.00 -15.52 -10.15
N THR A 420 -10.67 -15.50 -10.07
CA THR A 420 -9.95 -14.69 -9.09
C THR A 420 -9.54 -13.38 -9.75
N PRO A 421 -10.04 -12.23 -9.28
CA PRO A 421 -9.63 -10.95 -9.82
C PRO A 421 -8.15 -10.69 -9.52
N LEU A 422 -7.49 -9.98 -10.43
CA LEU A 422 -6.15 -9.46 -10.24
C LEU A 422 -6.22 -7.97 -9.88
N PRO A 423 -5.28 -7.45 -9.07
CA PRO A 423 -5.21 -6.01 -8.83
C PRO A 423 -5.15 -5.25 -10.16
N PRO A 424 -6.01 -4.24 -10.39
CA PRO A 424 -5.96 -3.47 -11.63
C PRO A 424 -4.60 -2.82 -11.89
N MET A 425 -3.90 -2.39 -10.85
CA MET A 425 -2.56 -1.82 -10.97
C MET A 425 -1.51 -2.87 -11.40
N LEU A 426 -1.70 -4.15 -11.03
CA LEU A 426 -0.86 -5.25 -11.49
C LEU A 426 -1.01 -5.45 -13.00
N SER A 427 -2.26 -5.40 -13.49
CA SER A 427 -2.56 -5.45 -14.92
C SER A 427 -1.92 -4.28 -15.67
N ALA A 428 -2.07 -3.07 -15.14
CA ALA A 428 -1.47 -1.86 -15.72
C ALA A 428 0.06 -1.95 -15.76
N ALA A 429 0.70 -2.47 -14.71
CA ALA A 429 2.15 -2.67 -14.68
C ALA A 429 2.61 -3.70 -15.72
N ALA A 430 1.85 -4.78 -15.92
CA ALA A 430 2.16 -5.77 -16.95
C ALA A 430 2.05 -5.17 -18.37
N GLU A 431 1.02 -4.37 -18.65
CA GLU A 431 0.88 -3.63 -19.91
C GLU A 431 2.01 -2.61 -20.12
N ALA A 432 2.47 -2.01 -19.02
CA ALA A 432 3.65 -1.14 -18.99
C ALA A 432 4.98 -1.86 -19.27
N ARG A 433 4.96 -3.20 -19.43
CA ARG A 433 6.14 -4.08 -19.54
C ARG A 433 7.02 -4.10 -18.29
N PHE A 434 6.46 -3.81 -17.13
CA PHE A 434 7.14 -4.14 -15.87
C PHE A 434 7.28 -5.66 -15.77
N ALA A 435 8.35 -6.15 -15.11
CA ALA A 435 8.72 -7.56 -15.05
C ALA A 435 7.80 -8.41 -14.13
N VAL A 436 6.49 -8.18 -14.20
CA VAL A 436 5.45 -8.96 -13.54
C VAL A 436 5.18 -10.24 -14.32
N LYS A 437 5.11 -11.36 -13.62
CA LYS A 437 4.63 -12.63 -14.20
C LYS A 437 3.18 -12.85 -13.78
N LEU A 438 2.26 -12.50 -14.67
CA LEU A 438 0.83 -12.77 -14.47
C LEU A 438 0.55 -14.28 -14.49
N PRO A 439 -0.58 -14.73 -13.91
CA PRO A 439 -1.01 -16.11 -14.02
C PRO A 439 -1.15 -16.52 -15.49
N GLN A 440 -0.81 -17.77 -15.83
CA GLN A 440 -0.86 -18.30 -17.20
C GLN A 440 -2.22 -18.11 -17.89
N PHE A 441 -3.31 -18.11 -17.12
CA PHE A 441 -4.68 -17.94 -17.62
C PHE A 441 -5.33 -16.63 -17.16
N ALA A 442 -4.53 -15.57 -17.03
CA ALA A 442 -5.05 -14.22 -16.85
C ALA A 442 -5.80 -13.79 -18.11
N GLN A 443 -7.04 -13.35 -17.94
CA GLN A 443 -7.91 -12.88 -19.01
C GLN A 443 -8.19 -11.40 -18.79
N ASP A 444 -7.91 -10.61 -19.82
CA ASP A 444 -8.42 -9.25 -19.91
C ASP A 444 -9.92 -9.28 -20.19
N TRP A 445 -10.69 -8.58 -19.34
CA TRP A 445 -12.12 -8.43 -19.50
C TRP A 445 -12.50 -7.18 -20.29
N ALA A 446 -11.52 -6.40 -20.72
CA ALA A 446 -11.61 -5.10 -21.38
C ALA A 446 -12.52 -4.13 -20.60
N LEU A 447 -12.43 -4.22 -19.27
CA LEU A 447 -13.19 -3.40 -18.34
C LEU A 447 -12.22 -2.48 -17.62
N ASP A 448 -12.30 -1.20 -17.93
CA ASP A 448 -11.50 -0.18 -17.27
C ASP A 448 -12.07 0.11 -15.88
N THR A 449 -11.19 0.19 -14.89
CA THR A 449 -11.54 0.65 -13.53
C THR A 449 -10.88 1.99 -13.26
N ARG A 450 -11.21 2.61 -12.13
CA ARG A 450 -10.50 3.82 -11.66
C ARG A 450 -9.01 3.56 -11.40
N SER A 451 -8.64 2.29 -11.18
CA SER A 451 -7.29 1.87 -10.77
C SER A 451 -6.52 1.13 -11.88
N GLY A 452 -7.07 1.01 -13.10
CA GLY A 452 -6.45 0.29 -14.22
C GLY A 452 -7.32 -0.81 -14.85
N PRO A 453 -6.77 -1.65 -15.73
CA PRO A 453 -7.48 -2.71 -16.42
C PRO A 453 -7.91 -3.84 -15.47
N TYR A 454 -9.17 -4.27 -15.56
CA TYR A 454 -9.68 -5.38 -14.77
C TYR A 454 -9.37 -6.73 -15.43
N HIS A 455 -8.38 -7.43 -14.89
CA HIS A 455 -8.04 -8.80 -15.31
C HIS A 455 -8.52 -9.81 -14.27
N VAL A 456 -8.81 -11.03 -14.73
CA VAL A 456 -9.13 -12.16 -13.84
C VAL A 456 -8.32 -13.39 -14.21
N SER A 457 -7.91 -14.16 -13.20
CA SER A 457 -7.36 -15.51 -13.37
C SER A 457 -8.49 -16.53 -13.33
N ALA A 458 -8.40 -17.54 -14.20
CA ALA A 458 -9.27 -18.72 -14.08
C ALA A 458 -9.01 -19.45 -12.75
N GLY A 459 -10.09 -19.81 -12.04
CA GLY A 459 -10.04 -20.60 -10.82
C GLY A 459 -10.17 -19.79 -9.51
N PRO A 460 -10.28 -20.48 -8.38
CA PRO A 460 -10.59 -19.90 -7.07
C PRO A 460 -9.40 -19.20 -6.40
N ASN A 461 -8.20 -19.30 -6.97
CA ASN A 461 -7.03 -18.56 -6.49
C ASN A 461 -6.26 -18.02 -7.70
N ALA A 462 -5.53 -16.92 -7.51
CA ALA A 462 -4.55 -16.43 -8.47
C ALA A 462 -3.15 -16.54 -7.90
N THR A 463 -2.16 -16.78 -8.77
CA THR A 463 -0.75 -16.72 -8.39
C THR A 463 0.00 -15.92 -9.43
N PHE A 464 0.69 -14.87 -8.98
CA PHE A 464 1.54 -14.03 -9.81
C PHE A 464 2.88 -13.82 -9.13
N ARG A 465 3.85 -13.28 -9.86
CA ARG A 465 5.19 -13.00 -9.33
C ARG A 465 5.62 -11.58 -9.65
N LEU A 466 6.32 -10.99 -8.68
CA LEU A 466 6.88 -9.65 -8.74
C LEU A 466 8.40 -9.76 -8.57
N PRO A 467 9.19 -8.89 -9.21
CA PRO A 467 10.63 -8.88 -9.01
C PRO A 467 10.97 -8.41 -7.59
N ILE A 468 11.98 -9.03 -6.98
CA ILE A 468 12.63 -8.51 -5.78
C ILE A 468 13.48 -7.33 -6.22
N CYS A 469 13.16 -6.14 -5.70
CA CYS A 469 14.04 -5.01 -5.84
C CYS A 469 14.99 -4.96 -4.65
N ARG A 470 16.25 -4.68 -4.96
CA ARG A 470 17.30 -4.44 -3.96
C ARG A 470 17.63 -2.96 -3.98
N TYR A 471 17.95 -2.44 -2.80
CA TYR A 471 18.23 -1.04 -2.58
C TYR A 471 19.72 -0.81 -2.81
N ASP A 472 20.09 -0.37 -4.01
CA ASP A 472 21.42 0.16 -4.24
C ASP A 472 21.37 1.64 -3.88
N HIS A 473 21.95 2.03 -2.74
CA HIS A 473 22.15 3.45 -2.45
C HIS A 473 23.57 3.82 -2.90
N PRO A 474 23.73 4.71 -3.89
CA PRO A 474 25.03 5.16 -4.33
C PRO A 474 25.57 6.02 -3.19
N LEU A 475 26.86 5.91 -2.91
CA LEU A 475 27.53 7.05 -2.31
C LEU A 475 28.16 7.82 -3.45
N ALA A 476 27.64 9.01 -3.69
CA ALA A 476 28.37 9.96 -4.50
C ALA A 476 29.65 10.33 -3.73
N PRO A 477 30.84 10.25 -4.34
CA PRO A 477 32.05 10.77 -3.72
C PRO A 477 31.85 12.25 -3.38
N VAL A 478 32.33 12.67 -2.20
CA VAL A 478 32.29 14.07 -1.80
C VAL A 478 33.53 14.76 -2.35
N PRO A 479 33.40 15.89 -3.05
CA PRO A 479 34.56 16.63 -3.50
C PRO A 479 35.37 17.17 -2.31
N LEU A 480 36.71 17.08 -2.38
CA LEU A 480 37.64 17.48 -1.31
C LEU A 480 37.38 18.87 -0.71
N ALA A 481 36.85 19.80 -1.49
CA ALA A 481 36.57 21.18 -1.06
C ALA A 481 35.37 21.32 -0.10
N VAL A 482 34.43 20.37 -0.10
CA VAL A 482 33.21 20.42 0.74
C VAL A 482 33.46 19.84 2.14
N ALA A 483 34.58 19.15 2.35
CA ALA A 483 34.86 18.33 3.53
C ALA A 483 34.98 19.08 4.88
N ASN A 484 34.88 20.42 4.88
CA ASN A 484 35.20 21.27 6.04
C ASN A 484 34.11 22.29 6.42
N ALA A 485 32.94 22.28 5.78
CA ALA A 485 31.88 23.24 6.12
C ALA A 485 31.05 22.74 7.33
N PRO A 486 30.84 23.57 8.39
CA PRO A 486 30.16 23.11 9.58
C PRO A 486 28.67 22.82 9.35
N LEU A 487 28.23 21.63 9.76
CA LEU A 487 26.83 21.22 9.65
C LEU A 487 25.97 21.99 10.67
N THR A 488 25.07 22.85 10.18
CA THR A 488 24.09 23.56 11.02
C THR A 488 22.72 22.90 10.88
N LEU A 489 22.21 22.28 11.95
CA LEU A 489 20.88 21.67 11.98
C LEU A 489 19.90 22.52 12.80
N PRO A 490 18.66 22.72 12.33
CA PRO A 490 17.63 23.41 13.10
C PRO A 490 17.15 22.56 14.28
N GLU A 491 16.83 23.20 15.40
CA GLU A 491 16.05 22.60 16.50
C GLU A 491 14.61 23.16 16.49
N PRO A 492 13.56 22.32 16.56
CA PRO A 492 13.56 20.87 16.66
C PRO A 492 13.90 20.16 15.33
N LEU A 493 14.66 19.07 15.42
CA LEU A 493 15.08 18.28 14.26
C LEU A 493 13.88 17.53 13.64
N ARG A 494 13.56 17.83 12.39
CA ARG A 494 12.58 17.05 11.62
C ARG A 494 13.25 15.82 11.02
N LEU A 495 12.47 14.77 10.77
CA LEU A 495 12.99 13.50 10.27
C LEU A 495 13.56 13.62 8.84
N GLU A 496 12.96 14.48 8.00
CA GLU A 496 13.50 14.78 6.68
C GLU A 496 14.83 15.54 6.73
N ASP A 497 15.02 16.40 7.73
CA ASP A 497 16.30 17.10 7.94
C ASP A 497 17.38 16.10 8.39
N LEU A 498 17.01 15.14 9.26
CA LEU A 498 17.92 14.07 9.69
C LEU A 498 18.35 13.17 8.53
N CYS A 499 17.41 12.74 7.68
CA CYS A 499 17.74 11.92 6.50
C CYS A 499 18.72 12.64 5.57
N ARG A 500 18.48 13.94 5.31
CA ARG A 500 19.38 14.78 4.50
C ARG A 500 20.76 14.93 5.15
N ALA A 501 20.83 15.14 6.45
CA ALA A 501 22.10 15.26 7.18
C ALA A 501 22.94 13.97 7.10
N LEU A 502 22.30 12.80 7.24
CA LEU A 502 22.97 11.50 7.15
C LEU A 502 23.53 11.21 5.75
N ASN A 503 22.97 11.83 4.70
CA ASN A 503 23.53 11.72 3.34
C ASN A 503 24.81 12.52 3.14
N ALA A 504 24.96 13.63 3.87
CA ALA A 504 26.18 14.42 3.84
C ALA A 504 27.34 13.75 4.61
N TRP A 505 27.09 12.65 5.32
CA TRP A 505 28.04 12.00 6.24
C TRP A 505 29.44 11.74 5.67
N PRO A 506 29.63 11.24 4.44
CA PRO A 506 30.96 10.99 3.90
C PRO A 506 31.81 12.26 3.76
N GLY A 507 31.18 13.44 3.78
CA GLY A 507 31.83 14.75 3.67
C GLY A 507 32.04 15.47 4.99
N LEU A 508 31.67 14.89 6.13
CA LEU A 508 31.76 15.56 7.42
C LEU A 508 33.08 15.25 8.14
N ALA A 509 33.59 16.23 8.89
CA ALA A 509 34.72 16.01 9.79
C ALA A 509 34.39 14.92 10.83
N ALA A 510 35.39 14.17 11.31
CA ALA A 510 35.16 13.06 12.25
C ALA A 510 34.38 13.48 13.52
N SER A 511 34.69 14.66 14.07
CA SER A 511 33.98 15.23 15.22
C SER A 511 32.52 15.57 14.92
N GLU A 512 32.23 16.03 13.70
CA GLU A 512 30.87 16.35 13.26
C GLU A 512 30.06 15.09 12.96
N ARG A 513 30.70 14.05 12.41
CA ARG A 513 30.09 12.73 12.25
C ARG A 513 29.68 12.15 13.58
N GLU A 514 30.58 12.17 14.57
CA GLU A 514 30.28 11.70 15.92
C GLU A 514 29.13 12.48 16.56
N ARG A 515 29.16 13.83 16.44
CA ARG A 515 28.06 14.68 16.93
C ARG A 515 26.73 14.35 16.25
N LEU A 516 26.71 14.19 14.92
CA LEU A 516 25.52 13.83 14.15
C LEU A 516 25.03 12.43 14.54
N ALA A 517 25.93 11.46 14.75
CA ALA A 517 25.61 10.12 15.21
C ALA A 517 24.86 10.15 16.54
N GLN A 518 25.39 10.88 17.52
CA GLN A 518 24.80 10.98 18.86
C GLN A 518 23.42 11.64 18.82
N LEU A 519 23.27 12.71 18.02
CA LEU A 519 22.01 13.42 17.85
C LEU A 519 20.97 12.55 17.14
N ALA A 520 21.36 11.86 16.07
CA ALA A 520 20.53 10.90 15.35
C ALA A 520 20.07 9.76 16.25
N ARG A 521 20.99 9.12 16.99
CA ARG A 521 20.70 8.04 17.93
C ARG A 521 19.69 8.49 18.98
N LYS A 522 19.92 9.64 19.63
CA LYS A 522 19.01 10.19 20.65
C LYS A 522 17.61 10.43 20.09
N HIS A 523 17.52 11.04 18.91
CA HIS A 523 16.24 11.31 18.25
C HIS A 523 15.52 10.00 17.88
N LEU A 524 16.21 9.07 17.22
CA LEU A 524 15.65 7.79 16.79
C LEU A 524 15.22 6.92 17.97
N THR A 525 16.00 6.83 19.06
CA THR A 525 15.58 6.12 20.27
C THR A 525 14.29 6.69 20.83
N SER A 526 14.16 8.02 20.89
CA SER A 526 12.93 8.65 21.37
C SER A 526 11.74 8.32 20.48
N GLN A 527 11.91 8.32 19.15
CA GLN A 527 10.83 8.01 18.22
C GLN A 527 10.44 6.53 18.27
N LEU A 528 11.41 5.62 18.31
CA LEU A 528 11.17 4.18 18.36
C LEU A 528 10.59 3.75 19.72
N ALA A 529 10.94 4.41 20.82
CA ALA A 529 10.32 4.18 22.11
C ALA A 529 8.81 4.52 22.11
N ILE A 530 8.38 5.54 21.34
CA ILE A 530 6.96 5.87 21.16
C ILE A 530 6.23 4.73 20.44
N VAL A 531 6.87 4.13 19.43
CA VAL A 531 6.35 2.97 18.70
C VAL A 531 6.22 1.77 19.66
N GLU A 532 7.29 1.45 20.39
CA GLU A 532 7.34 0.31 21.33
C GLU A 532 6.34 0.44 22.48
N GLY A 533 6.17 1.66 23.00
CA GLY A 533 5.23 1.95 24.07
C GLY A 533 3.76 1.86 23.64
N GLY A 534 3.48 1.69 22.35
CA GLY A 534 2.12 1.67 21.81
C GLY A 534 1.36 2.98 22.01
N GLN A 535 2.06 4.07 22.33
CA GLN A 535 1.46 5.37 22.67
C GLN A 535 0.79 6.05 21.49
N ALA A 536 1.06 5.56 20.28
CA ALA A 536 0.43 6.02 19.07
C ALA A 536 -0.62 5.03 18.55
N CYS A 537 -0.98 3.95 19.25
CA CYS A 537 -1.85 2.94 18.67
C CYS A 537 -3.33 3.36 18.51
N ALA A 538 -3.73 3.88 17.34
CA ALA A 538 -5.10 3.95 16.86
C ALA A 538 -5.59 2.54 16.51
N VAL A 539 -6.77 2.18 17.02
CA VAL A 539 -7.39 0.89 16.75
C VAL A 539 -8.69 1.16 16.04
N GLU A 540 -8.85 0.61 14.84
CA GLU A 540 -10.13 0.70 14.19
C GLU A 540 -11.08 -0.36 14.76
N PRO A 541 -12.32 -0.02 15.12
CA PRO A 541 -13.27 -1.00 15.65
C PRO A 541 -13.43 -2.19 14.71
N ARG A 542 -13.26 -3.41 15.24
CA ARG A 542 -13.31 -4.70 14.51
C ARG A 542 -12.11 -5.03 13.62
N SER A 543 -11.11 -4.15 13.53
CA SER A 543 -9.82 -4.51 12.99
C SER A 543 -8.95 -5.11 14.11
N LEU A 544 -8.32 -6.24 13.82
CA LEU A 544 -7.23 -6.73 14.66
C LEU A 544 -5.99 -5.82 14.58
N THR A 545 -5.93 -4.86 13.64
CA THR A 545 -4.77 -4.01 13.36
C THR A 545 -4.74 -2.77 14.25
N LEU A 546 -3.57 -2.53 14.83
CA LEU A 546 -3.22 -1.44 15.73
C LEU A 546 -2.25 -0.60 14.93
N TYR A 547 -2.54 0.68 14.78
CA TYR A 547 -1.72 1.60 14.00
C TYR A 547 -1.09 2.60 14.92
N THR A 548 0.21 2.72 14.87
CA THR A 548 0.91 3.83 15.48
C THR A 548 0.57 5.10 14.67
N ASP A 549 -0.39 5.93 15.10
CA ASP A 549 -0.58 7.32 14.70
C ASP A 549 0.66 8.10 15.14
N LEU A 550 1.70 8.01 14.31
CA LEU A 550 3.01 8.60 14.57
C LEU A 550 2.96 10.13 14.57
N VAL A 551 1.81 10.72 14.23
CA VAL A 551 1.57 12.16 14.17
C VAL A 551 0.44 12.50 15.12
N ALA A 552 0.60 13.55 15.93
CA ALA A 552 -0.42 13.97 16.86
C ALA A 552 -1.75 14.25 16.14
N ALA A 553 -2.86 13.81 16.73
CA ALA A 553 -4.24 13.86 16.19
C ALA A 553 -4.77 15.24 15.72
N ARG A 554 -3.97 16.31 15.82
CA ARG A 554 -4.32 17.64 15.32
C ARG A 554 -4.25 17.78 13.79
N ASP A 555 -3.53 16.91 13.09
CA ASP A 555 -3.46 16.96 11.63
C ASP A 555 -4.53 16.07 10.99
N ALA A 556 -5.46 16.68 10.24
CA ALA A 556 -6.56 16.01 9.51
C ALA A 556 -6.12 15.00 8.41
N ARG A 557 -4.83 14.63 8.37
CA ARG A 557 -4.21 13.73 7.38
C ARG A 557 -3.86 12.33 7.94
N GLY A 558 -4.35 11.98 9.14
CA GLY A 558 -3.88 10.90 10.03
C GLY A 558 -3.26 9.64 9.40
N SER A 559 -3.85 9.07 8.34
CA SER A 559 -3.31 7.85 7.74
C SER A 559 -2.14 8.08 6.76
N ALA A 560 -2.17 9.16 5.95
CA ALA A 560 -1.07 9.57 5.07
C ALA A 560 0.18 9.97 5.84
N ALA A 561 -0.01 10.77 6.88
CA ALA A 561 1.08 11.21 7.73
C ALA A 561 1.74 10.02 8.43
N THR A 562 0.94 9.04 8.89
CA THR A 562 1.45 7.82 9.52
C THR A 562 2.32 6.97 8.60
N VAL A 563 1.86 6.63 7.38
CA VAL A 563 2.67 5.82 6.46
C VAL A 563 3.97 6.53 6.09
N ARG A 564 3.89 7.83 5.81
CA ARG A 564 5.06 8.66 5.50
C ARG A 564 6.05 8.65 6.65
N GLN A 565 5.58 8.93 7.87
CA GLN A 565 6.43 8.94 9.05
C GLN A 565 7.05 7.57 9.32
N ALA A 566 6.29 6.49 9.13
CA ALA A 566 6.84 5.13 9.23
C ALA A 566 7.94 4.88 8.19
N GLY A 567 7.74 5.34 6.95
CA GLY A 567 8.71 5.19 5.87
C GLY A 567 10.00 5.96 6.13
N LEU A 568 9.85 7.22 6.55
CA LEU A 568 10.96 8.07 6.92
C LEU A 568 11.70 7.55 8.16
N LEU A 569 11.01 6.95 9.15
CA LEU A 569 11.67 6.42 10.35
C LEU A 569 12.50 5.18 10.03
N LEU A 570 11.97 4.30 9.17
CA LEU A 570 12.70 3.15 8.66
C LEU A 570 13.94 3.58 7.87
N ASP A 571 13.78 4.56 6.98
CA ASP A 571 14.88 5.10 6.17
C ASP A 571 15.95 5.80 7.03
N ALA A 572 15.54 6.68 7.94
CA ALA A 572 16.46 7.36 8.86
C ALA A 572 17.24 6.38 9.74
N THR A 573 16.57 5.33 10.24
CA THR A 573 17.23 4.30 11.04
C THR A 573 18.24 3.51 10.23
N TYR A 574 17.89 3.14 9.00
CA TYR A 574 18.82 2.48 8.07
C TYR A 574 20.03 3.36 7.76
N ARG A 575 19.81 4.63 7.38
CA ARG A 575 20.89 5.57 7.09
C ARG A 575 21.80 5.72 8.31
N TYR A 576 21.23 5.92 9.52
CA TYR A 576 22.00 5.98 10.77
C TYR A 576 22.86 4.74 10.98
N ALA A 577 22.26 3.53 10.95
CA ALA A 577 22.99 2.29 11.18
C ALA A 577 24.09 2.07 10.13
N LYS A 578 23.80 2.39 8.87
CA LYS A 578 24.74 2.28 7.76
C LYS A 578 25.94 3.22 7.88
N VAL A 579 25.72 4.47 8.29
CA VAL A 579 26.82 5.46 8.38
C VAL A 579 27.62 5.33 9.67
N SER A 580 26.95 4.98 10.78
CA SER A 580 27.60 4.81 12.10
C SER A 580 28.20 3.41 12.30
N GLY A 581 27.71 2.40 11.58
CA GLY A 581 28.03 0.99 11.84
C GLY A 581 27.29 0.39 13.03
N ASP A 582 26.41 1.15 13.70
CA ASP A 582 25.66 0.69 14.88
C ASP A 582 24.47 -0.20 14.48
N TRP A 583 24.76 -1.37 13.93
CA TRP A 583 23.73 -2.38 13.62
C TRP A 583 23.13 -3.00 14.89
N ASN A 584 23.80 -2.88 16.03
CA ASN A 584 23.23 -3.29 17.32
C ASN A 584 22.03 -2.41 17.71
N PHE A 585 22.01 -1.14 17.31
CA PHE A 585 20.82 -0.30 17.40
C PHE A 585 19.62 -0.92 16.67
N VAL A 586 19.83 -1.41 15.45
CA VAL A 586 18.78 -2.08 14.66
C VAL A 586 18.32 -3.36 15.35
N ARG A 587 19.25 -4.18 15.88
CA ARG A 587 18.91 -5.40 16.64
C ARG A 587 18.06 -5.06 17.88
N THR A 588 18.46 -4.02 18.61
CA THR A 588 17.78 -3.56 19.83
C THR A 588 16.34 -3.12 19.54
N HIS A 589 16.13 -2.38 18.44
CA HIS A 589 14.83 -1.82 18.07
C HIS A 589 14.09 -2.60 16.97
N LEU A 590 14.50 -3.85 16.68
CA LEU A 590 13.96 -4.63 15.57
C LEU A 590 12.44 -4.80 15.64
N ILE A 591 11.90 -4.90 16.85
CA ILE A 591 10.47 -5.03 17.10
C ILE A 591 9.72 -3.76 16.65
N ALA A 592 10.20 -2.59 17.05
CA ALA A 592 9.62 -1.30 16.66
C ALA A 592 9.65 -1.12 15.13
N LEU A 593 10.79 -1.44 14.50
CA LEU A 593 10.97 -1.36 13.05
C LEU A 593 10.03 -2.32 12.31
N ARG A 594 9.78 -3.52 12.85
CA ARG A 594 8.76 -4.44 12.33
C ARG A 594 7.36 -3.85 12.43
N ASP A 595 7.01 -3.23 13.55
CA ASP A 595 5.69 -2.60 13.71
C ASP A 595 5.47 -1.47 12.69
N LEU A 596 6.50 -0.68 12.39
CA LEU A 596 6.44 0.34 11.33
C LEU A 596 6.18 -0.29 9.96
N LEU A 597 6.88 -1.38 9.62
CA LEU A 597 6.69 -2.12 8.37
C LEU A 597 5.30 -2.77 8.29
N ASP A 598 4.82 -3.35 9.38
CA ASP A 598 3.49 -3.96 9.47
C ASP A 598 2.40 -2.89 9.31
N ALA A 599 2.60 -1.71 9.90
CA ALA A 599 1.69 -0.58 9.72
C ALA A 599 1.60 -0.16 8.25
N GLN A 600 2.74 0.00 7.56
CA GLN A 600 2.76 0.28 6.13
C GLN A 600 2.05 -0.82 5.33
N THR A 601 2.34 -2.09 5.63
CA THR A 601 1.75 -3.25 4.95
C THR A 601 0.24 -3.25 5.07
N ALA A 602 -0.28 -3.06 6.29
CA ALA A 602 -1.71 -3.06 6.55
C ALA A 602 -2.46 -1.85 5.96
N MET A 603 -1.72 -0.81 5.55
CA MET A 603 -2.22 0.39 4.87
C MET A 603 -2.17 0.29 3.35
N THR A 604 -1.57 -0.78 2.81
CA THR A 604 -1.57 -1.00 1.37
C THR A 604 -2.94 -1.45 0.88
N ASP A 605 -3.41 -0.75 -0.15
CA ASP A 605 -4.61 -1.11 -0.88
C ASP A 605 -4.36 -2.33 -1.78
N TRP A 606 -5.40 -3.14 -1.99
CA TRP A 606 -5.34 -4.24 -2.95
C TRP A 606 -5.33 -3.73 -4.40
N ALA A 607 -6.26 -2.85 -4.77
CA ALA A 607 -6.48 -2.49 -6.17
C ALA A 607 -5.32 -1.67 -6.76
N LEU A 608 -4.83 -0.71 -5.96
CA LEU A 608 -3.70 0.16 -6.28
C LEU A 608 -2.35 -0.47 -5.91
N MET A 609 -2.31 -1.47 -5.02
CA MET A 609 -1.05 -2.00 -4.47
C MET A 609 -0.15 -0.93 -3.82
N SER A 610 -0.75 0.18 -3.39
CA SER A 610 -0.10 1.38 -2.83
C SER A 610 -0.65 1.66 -1.43
N PRO A 611 0.11 2.30 -0.51
CA PRO A 611 -0.49 2.88 0.68
C PRO A 611 -1.54 3.92 0.29
N LEU A 612 -2.70 3.81 0.94
CA LEU A 612 -3.79 4.80 0.99
C LEU A 612 -4.56 5.04 -0.31
N PRO A 613 -5.90 5.11 -0.22
CA PRO A 613 -6.76 5.17 -1.41
C PRO A 613 -7.26 6.54 -1.82
N ARG A 614 -6.83 7.64 -1.18
CA ARG A 614 -7.14 8.96 -1.74
C ARG A 614 -6.22 9.19 -2.93
N ASP A 615 -6.82 9.30 -4.10
CA ASP A 615 -6.17 9.31 -5.41
C ASP A 615 -5.02 10.33 -5.54
N ALA A 616 -5.00 11.40 -4.72
CA ALA A 616 -3.90 12.37 -4.68
C ALA A 616 -2.79 12.06 -3.65
N CYS A 617 -3.10 11.42 -2.51
CA CYS A 617 -2.11 11.19 -1.45
C CYS A 617 -1.24 9.96 -1.68
N ALA A 618 -1.70 9.01 -2.51
CA ALA A 618 -0.92 7.83 -2.85
C ALA A 618 0.40 8.21 -3.53
N ALA A 619 0.40 9.20 -4.43
CA ALA A 619 1.60 9.66 -5.13
C ALA A 619 2.64 10.26 -4.16
N ASP A 620 2.20 11.03 -3.16
CA ASP A 620 3.11 11.69 -2.21
C ASP A 620 3.72 10.72 -1.19
N VAL A 621 2.96 9.69 -0.80
CA VAL A 621 3.33 8.79 0.30
C VAL A 621 4.00 7.51 -0.20
N LEU A 622 3.71 7.08 -1.43
CA LEU A 622 4.27 5.87 -2.03
C LEU A 622 5.81 5.88 -2.07
N PRO A 623 6.51 6.97 -2.45
CA PRO A 623 7.97 7.01 -2.45
C PRO A 623 8.56 6.79 -1.05
N ASP A 624 8.00 7.44 -0.02
CA ASP A 624 8.47 7.29 1.36
C ASP A 624 8.18 5.89 1.90
N ALA A 625 7.02 5.31 1.57
CA ALA A 625 6.69 3.94 1.93
C ALA A 625 7.63 2.92 1.26
N LEU A 626 7.88 3.09 -0.04
CA LEU A 626 8.81 2.26 -0.80
C LEU A 626 10.22 2.36 -0.24
N ARG A 627 10.69 3.58 0.06
CA ARG A 627 11.99 3.84 0.68
C ARG A 627 12.11 3.16 2.03
N GLY A 628 11.11 3.29 2.90
CA GLY A 628 11.08 2.63 4.20
C GLY A 628 11.09 1.10 4.11
N ALA A 629 10.31 0.51 3.19
CA ALA A 629 10.31 -0.93 2.97
C ALA A 629 11.67 -1.44 2.47
N LEU A 630 12.30 -0.71 1.54
CA LEU A 630 13.65 -1.01 1.04
C LEU A 630 14.70 -0.89 2.14
N ALA A 631 14.66 0.18 2.94
CA ALA A 631 15.52 0.39 4.10
C ALA A 631 15.39 -0.75 5.13
N MET A 632 14.16 -1.20 5.40
CA MET A 632 13.91 -2.34 6.28
C MET A 632 14.44 -3.66 5.71
N SER A 633 14.36 -3.87 4.39
CA SER A 633 14.98 -5.03 3.75
C SER A 633 16.50 -5.03 3.97
N GLN A 634 17.16 -3.88 3.82
CA GLN A 634 18.59 -3.75 4.03
C GLN A 634 18.98 -3.99 5.49
N MET A 635 18.29 -3.32 6.41
CA MET A 635 18.48 -3.53 7.85
C MET A 635 18.34 -4.99 8.25
N ALA A 636 17.29 -5.67 7.78
CA ALA A 636 17.03 -7.07 8.08
C ALA A 636 18.10 -8.01 7.52
N GLU A 637 18.63 -7.72 6.33
CA GLU A 637 19.73 -8.48 5.74
C GLU A 637 21.05 -8.28 6.48
N ALA A 638 21.35 -7.05 6.94
CA ALA A 638 22.55 -6.75 7.72
C ALA A 638 22.63 -7.48 9.06
N ILE A 639 21.48 -7.76 9.69
CA ILE A 639 21.41 -8.40 11.01
C ILE A 639 20.92 -9.86 10.98
N ASP A 640 20.81 -10.46 9.79
CA ASP A 640 20.30 -11.82 9.55
C ASP A 640 18.87 -12.07 10.08
N ALA A 641 18.02 -11.04 10.06
CA ALA A 641 16.61 -11.14 10.45
C ALA A 641 15.72 -11.63 9.30
N ALA A 642 15.83 -12.93 8.97
CA ALA A 642 15.18 -13.55 7.80
C ALA A 642 13.67 -13.25 7.65
N GLU A 643 12.90 -13.26 8.74
CA GLU A 643 11.45 -12.97 8.68
C GLU A 643 11.16 -11.50 8.32
N SER A 644 11.92 -10.58 8.90
CA SER A 644 11.83 -9.15 8.55
C SER A 644 12.18 -8.93 7.09
N LEU A 645 13.23 -9.62 6.62
CA LEU A 645 13.73 -9.52 5.26
C LEU A 645 12.67 -9.97 4.25
N ARG A 646 12.01 -11.11 4.50
CA ARG A 646 10.94 -11.61 3.63
C ARG A 646 9.77 -10.65 3.56
N MET A 647 9.31 -10.13 4.70
CA MET A 647 8.20 -9.16 4.74
C MET A 647 8.55 -7.86 4.01
N ALA A 648 9.75 -7.33 4.23
CA ALA A 648 10.21 -6.11 3.59
C ALA A 648 10.31 -6.28 2.06
N ARG A 649 10.92 -7.37 1.58
CA ARG A 649 11.00 -7.68 0.14
C ARG A 649 9.63 -7.86 -0.50
N TYR A 650 8.71 -8.50 0.22
CA TYR A 650 7.32 -8.63 -0.21
C TYR A 650 6.63 -7.25 -0.34
N LEU A 651 6.75 -6.39 0.66
CA LEU A 651 6.14 -5.06 0.63
C LEU A 651 6.76 -4.20 -0.48
N THR A 652 8.09 -4.17 -0.58
CA THR A 652 8.81 -3.48 -1.67
C THR A 652 8.32 -3.93 -3.04
N ALA A 653 8.26 -5.24 -3.28
CA ALA A 653 7.82 -5.78 -4.57
C ALA A 653 6.39 -5.33 -4.91
N ARG A 654 5.49 -5.27 -3.92
CA ARG A 654 4.13 -4.73 -4.10
C ARG A 654 4.14 -3.24 -4.44
N LEU A 655 4.85 -2.43 -3.66
CA LEU A 655 4.88 -0.97 -3.81
C LEU A 655 5.52 -0.51 -5.13
N LEU A 656 6.36 -1.34 -5.75
CA LEU A 656 6.91 -1.05 -7.07
C LEU A 656 5.88 -1.13 -8.20
N VAL A 657 4.83 -1.92 -8.03
CA VAL A 657 3.77 -2.07 -9.04
C VAL A 657 3.10 -0.73 -9.37
N PRO A 658 2.50 0.01 -8.41
CA PRO A 658 1.94 1.32 -8.68
C PRO A 658 3.00 2.34 -9.08
N TYR A 659 4.20 2.25 -8.50
CA TYR A 659 5.29 3.16 -8.83
C TYR A 659 5.61 3.11 -10.33
N VAL A 660 5.69 1.91 -10.93
CA VAL A 660 5.98 1.75 -12.36
C VAL A 660 4.75 1.97 -13.23
N ALA A 661 3.57 1.48 -12.80
CA ALA A 661 2.34 1.60 -13.57
C ALA A 661 1.83 3.05 -13.69
N GLY A 662 2.00 3.86 -12.64
CA GLY A 662 1.66 5.29 -12.64
C GLY A 662 2.31 6.02 -13.83
N PHE A 663 3.59 5.79 -14.07
CA PHE A 663 4.34 6.37 -15.19
C PHE A 663 3.89 5.88 -16.59
N ALA A 664 3.20 4.75 -16.68
CA ALA A 664 2.80 4.18 -17.96
C ALA A 664 1.39 4.61 -18.40
N THR A 665 0.47 4.81 -17.45
CA THR A 665 -0.94 5.14 -17.73
C THR A 665 -1.14 6.57 -18.24
N GLU A 666 -0.17 7.47 -18.09
CA GLU A 666 -0.19 8.81 -18.68
C GLU A 666 -0.21 8.80 -20.22
N ARG A 667 0.16 7.68 -20.86
CA ARG A 667 0.26 7.54 -22.32
C ARG A 667 -1.07 7.39 -23.06
N SER A 668 -2.15 6.98 -22.40
CA SER A 668 -3.35 6.45 -23.09
C SER A 668 -4.55 7.38 -23.11
N LYS A 669 -4.45 8.61 -22.56
CA LYS A 669 -5.56 9.56 -22.57
C LYS A 669 -5.51 10.46 -23.83
N PRO A 670 -6.60 10.56 -24.60
CA PRO A 670 -6.68 11.50 -25.72
C PRO A 670 -6.57 12.94 -25.22
N GLU A 671 -5.86 13.77 -25.99
CA GLU A 671 -5.74 15.21 -25.79
C GLU A 671 -7.13 15.83 -25.55
N GLY A 672 -7.31 16.55 -24.43
CA GLY A 672 -8.51 17.34 -24.17
C GLY A 672 -9.48 16.84 -23.09
N ARG A 673 -9.25 15.70 -22.44
CA ARG A 673 -9.95 15.37 -21.17
C ARG A 673 -9.04 15.58 -19.97
N LEU A 674 -9.13 16.77 -19.37
CA LEU A 674 -8.60 17.00 -18.02
C LEU A 674 -9.32 16.05 -17.05
N PRO A 675 -8.60 15.17 -16.34
CA PRO A 675 -9.21 14.40 -15.26
C PRO A 675 -9.43 15.31 -14.04
N GLU A 676 -10.54 15.15 -13.32
CA GLU A 676 -10.79 15.73 -11.99
C GLU A 676 -9.83 15.22 -10.89
N PHE A 677 -8.86 14.39 -11.27
CA PHE A 677 -7.87 13.80 -10.39
C PHE A 677 -6.61 14.67 -10.41
N GLY A 678 -6.27 15.25 -9.27
CA GLY A 678 -5.09 16.10 -9.09
C GLY A 678 -3.85 15.44 -9.71
N ARG A 679 -3.32 16.07 -10.76
CA ARG A 679 -2.07 15.68 -11.42
C ARG A 679 -0.87 16.18 -10.60
N ALA A 680 0.23 15.42 -10.68
CA ALA A 680 1.55 16.00 -10.87
C ALA A 680 1.72 16.25 -12.38
N ALA A 681 1.49 17.48 -12.84
CA ALA A 681 1.61 17.84 -14.25
C ALA A 681 3.07 18.31 -14.51
N ALA A 682 3.94 17.43 -15.01
CA ALA A 682 4.84 17.69 -16.16
C ALA A 682 5.88 16.57 -16.38
N TRP A 683 5.45 15.33 -16.55
CA TRP A 683 6.37 14.23 -16.87
C TRP A 683 6.14 13.80 -18.32
N ASP A 684 6.86 14.41 -19.25
CA ASP A 684 6.82 14.00 -20.66
C ASP A 684 7.67 12.73 -20.86
N ALA A 685 7.03 11.63 -21.27
CA ALA A 685 7.43 10.25 -20.93
C ALA A 685 8.24 9.49 -22.00
N ALA A 686 8.70 10.14 -23.06
CA ALA A 686 9.46 9.46 -24.12
C ALA A 686 10.92 9.12 -23.72
N PRO A 687 11.70 10.02 -23.11
CA PRO A 687 13.09 9.73 -22.74
C PRO A 687 13.22 8.78 -21.53
N LEU A 688 12.31 8.90 -20.56
CA LEU A 688 12.28 8.05 -19.37
C LEU A 688 11.96 6.58 -19.71
N ARG A 689 11.18 6.30 -20.75
CA ARG A 689 10.94 4.92 -21.23
C ARG A 689 12.22 4.24 -21.71
N ALA A 690 13.07 4.98 -22.43
CA ALA A 690 14.33 4.46 -22.92
C ALA A 690 15.33 4.27 -21.76
N ALA A 691 15.21 5.04 -20.68
CA ALA A 691 15.98 4.86 -19.46
C ALA A 691 15.47 3.67 -18.62
N VAL A 692 14.18 3.62 -18.30
CA VAL A 692 13.57 2.53 -17.50
C VAL A 692 13.69 1.18 -18.20
N ASN A 693 13.54 1.10 -19.52
CA ASN A 693 13.75 -0.15 -20.27
C ASN A 693 15.23 -0.58 -20.32
N ARG A 694 16.18 0.37 -20.26
CA ARG A 694 17.62 0.08 -20.11
C ARG A 694 17.99 -0.27 -18.66
N LEU A 695 17.21 0.20 -17.69
CA LEU A 695 17.36 -0.04 -16.25
C LEU A 695 16.53 -1.22 -15.74
N ALA A 696 15.70 -1.84 -16.57
CA ALA A 696 15.00 -3.08 -16.25
C ALA A 696 16.04 -4.23 -16.20
N GLY A 697 16.75 -4.30 -15.08
CA GLY A 697 17.95 -5.10 -14.86
C GLY A 697 19.03 -4.41 -14.00
N VAL A 698 18.88 -3.11 -13.71
CA VAL A 698 19.84 -2.32 -12.91
C VAL A 698 19.12 -1.71 -11.69
N PRO A 699 19.63 -1.87 -10.44
CA PRO A 699 18.84 -1.64 -9.21
C PRO A 699 18.77 -0.16 -8.73
N MET A 700 18.68 0.81 -9.66
CA MET A 700 18.94 2.24 -9.39
C MET A 700 17.70 3.15 -9.32
N LEU A 701 16.69 2.79 -8.52
CA LEU A 701 15.47 3.61 -8.37
C LEU A 701 15.53 4.77 -7.33
N PRO A 702 16.21 4.65 -6.17
CA PRO A 702 16.13 5.67 -5.12
C PRO A 702 16.89 6.98 -5.41
N GLU A 703 17.93 6.90 -6.24
CA GLU A 703 18.86 8.00 -6.52
C GLU A 703 18.17 9.14 -7.28
N LEU A 704 17.27 8.80 -8.19
CA LEU A 704 16.47 9.77 -8.94
C LEU A 704 15.51 10.53 -8.02
N VAL A 705 15.02 9.88 -6.96
CA VAL A 705 14.10 10.48 -5.98
C VAL A 705 14.87 11.38 -4.99
N ASP A 706 16.02 10.95 -4.49
CA ASP A 706 16.82 11.74 -3.56
C ASP A 706 17.50 12.94 -4.24
N VAL A 707 17.88 12.84 -5.53
CA VAL A 707 18.37 13.98 -6.34
C VAL A 707 17.25 15.00 -6.63
N ALA A 708 16.02 14.54 -6.86
CA ALA A 708 14.87 15.43 -7.03
C ALA A 708 14.52 16.17 -5.73
N LEU A 709 14.58 15.48 -4.58
CA LEU A 709 14.23 16.05 -3.27
C LEU A 709 15.34 16.90 -2.65
N ALA A 710 16.62 16.59 -2.89
CA ALA A 710 17.76 17.32 -2.30
C ALA A 710 18.06 18.66 -2.99
N ASN A 711 17.59 18.89 -4.22
CA ASN A 711 18.02 20.03 -5.05
C ASN A 711 17.00 21.18 -5.18
N CYS A 712 15.91 21.20 -4.39
CA CYS A 712 14.97 22.33 -4.36
C CYS A 712 15.46 23.48 -3.47
N GLY A 713 16.53 24.15 -3.91
CA GLY A 713 17.07 25.35 -3.25
C GLY A 713 16.19 26.61 -3.38
N PRO A 714 16.41 27.65 -2.54
CA PRO A 714 15.73 28.94 -2.63
C PRO A 714 15.93 29.68 -3.97
N GLN A 715 17.04 29.43 -4.66
CA GLN A 715 17.37 30.06 -5.94
C GLN A 715 16.58 29.46 -7.12
N ALA A 716 16.29 28.15 -7.09
CA ALA A 716 15.36 27.53 -8.04
C ALA A 716 13.99 28.19 -7.94
N ARG A 717 13.47 28.41 -6.70
CA ARG A 717 12.25 29.18 -6.42
C ARG A 717 12.31 30.64 -6.91
N ASN A 718 13.47 31.28 -6.88
CA ASN A 718 13.63 32.68 -7.28
C ASN A 718 13.72 32.85 -8.81
N TRP A 719 14.38 31.92 -9.51
CA TRP A 719 14.41 31.90 -10.98
C TRP A 719 13.04 31.54 -11.57
N VAL A 720 12.40 30.53 -10.99
CA VAL A 720 11.00 30.14 -11.20
C VAL A 720 10.03 31.29 -10.98
N GLY A 721 10.19 32.04 -9.88
CA GLY A 721 9.24 33.07 -9.47
C GLY A 721 9.35 34.35 -10.30
N ASN A 722 10.52 34.64 -10.88
CA ASN A 722 10.80 35.93 -11.49
C ASN A 722 11.15 35.89 -12.98
N ALA A 723 11.83 34.85 -13.47
CA ALA A 723 12.33 34.79 -14.85
C ALA A 723 11.39 34.00 -15.79
N LEU A 724 10.76 32.93 -15.30
CA LEU A 724 9.84 32.11 -16.09
C LEU A 724 8.55 32.86 -16.49
N PRO A 725 7.91 33.64 -15.60
CA PRO A 725 6.72 34.43 -15.95
C PRO A 725 7.01 35.57 -16.93
N GLN A 726 8.27 36.01 -17.03
CA GLN A 726 8.67 37.02 -18.02
C GLN A 726 8.91 36.42 -19.41
N ALA A 727 9.33 35.16 -19.49
CA ALA A 727 9.54 34.44 -20.75
C ALA A 727 8.26 33.77 -21.27
N PHE A 728 7.33 33.40 -20.38
CA PHE A 728 6.06 32.73 -20.68
C PHE A 728 4.93 33.29 -19.80
N PRO A 729 4.42 34.50 -20.12
CA PRO A 729 3.51 35.24 -19.25
C PRO A 729 2.16 34.57 -18.98
N ASP A 730 1.79 33.57 -19.78
CA ASP A 730 0.53 32.84 -19.64
C ASP A 730 0.61 31.66 -18.64
N TRP A 731 1.80 31.35 -18.12
CA TRP A 731 2.03 30.27 -17.16
C TRP A 731 1.94 30.78 -15.72
N SER A 732 0.72 30.86 -15.19
CA SER A 732 0.41 31.57 -13.94
C SER A 732 0.11 30.67 -12.72
N THR A 733 0.46 29.38 -12.71
CA THR A 733 0.23 28.53 -11.52
C THR A 733 1.46 27.78 -11.03
N GLN A 734 1.63 27.81 -9.70
CA GLN A 734 2.79 27.34 -8.92
C GLN A 734 3.17 25.86 -9.11
N SER A 735 2.30 25.03 -9.69
CA SER A 735 2.46 23.57 -9.80
C SER A 735 3.29 23.12 -10.99
N ASP A 736 3.20 23.80 -12.13
CA ASP A 736 3.83 23.35 -13.41
C ASP A 736 5.32 23.71 -13.48
N ILE A 737 5.71 24.60 -12.58
CA ILE A 737 7.02 25.20 -12.39
C ILE A 737 8.01 24.26 -11.68
N VAL A 738 7.50 23.41 -10.78
CA VAL A 738 8.32 22.40 -10.07
C VAL A 738 8.73 21.29 -11.04
N ALA A 739 7.82 20.90 -11.93
CA ALA A 739 8.02 19.80 -12.83
C ALA A 739 8.95 20.13 -14.03
N ALA A 740 9.08 21.41 -14.41
CA ALA A 740 10.14 21.86 -15.34
C ALA A 740 11.56 21.74 -14.74
N GLY A 741 11.70 21.93 -13.41
CA GLY A 741 12.95 21.71 -12.69
C GLY A 741 13.31 20.23 -12.56
N GLU A 742 12.31 19.36 -12.40
CA GLU A 742 12.46 17.90 -12.38
C GLU A 742 12.97 17.36 -13.73
N TYR A 743 12.52 17.93 -14.85
CA TYR A 743 12.89 17.51 -16.20
C TYR A 743 14.38 17.78 -16.55
N CYS A 744 14.92 18.93 -16.15
CA CYS A 744 16.35 19.26 -16.36
C CYS A 744 17.29 18.37 -15.54
N LEU A 745 16.87 18.00 -14.32
CA LEU A 745 17.65 17.13 -13.42
C LEU A 745 17.61 15.66 -13.87
N LEU A 746 16.47 15.18 -14.37
CA LEU A 746 16.34 13.85 -14.97
C LEU A 746 17.20 13.70 -16.23
N GLY A 747 17.27 14.73 -17.07
CA GLY A 747 18.07 14.72 -18.30
C GLY A 747 19.56 14.54 -18.04
N HIS A 748 20.08 15.12 -16.96
CA HIS A 748 21.48 15.05 -16.60
C HIS A 748 21.87 13.70 -15.96
N ALA A 749 20.98 13.10 -15.16
CA ALA A 749 21.18 11.77 -14.57
C ALA A 749 21.11 10.64 -15.61
N LEU A 750 20.46 10.88 -16.75
CA LEU A 750 20.13 9.87 -17.77
C LEU A 750 20.95 9.97 -19.07
N ASP A 751 21.94 10.87 -19.16
CA ASP A 751 22.81 11.04 -20.34
C ASP A 751 22.02 11.24 -21.65
N LEU A 752 20.94 12.05 -21.61
CA LEU A 752 20.16 12.39 -22.80
C LEU A 752 20.88 13.47 -23.62
N PRO A 753 20.83 13.43 -24.96
CA PRO A 753 21.47 14.45 -25.80
C PRO A 753 20.83 15.83 -25.55
N PRO A 754 21.63 16.91 -25.48
CA PRO A 754 21.17 18.21 -25.03
C PRO A 754 20.20 18.85 -26.03
N ALA A 755 19.04 19.27 -25.55
CA ALA A 755 18.11 20.10 -26.31
C ALA A 755 18.44 21.59 -26.11
N GLY A 756 19.37 22.10 -26.93
CA GLY A 756 19.40 23.51 -27.34
C GLY A 756 20.06 24.55 -26.42
N PRO A 757 20.10 25.83 -26.88
CA PRO A 757 20.89 26.92 -26.27
C PRO A 757 20.44 27.33 -24.86
N ALA A 758 19.17 27.13 -24.53
CA ALA A 758 18.63 27.41 -23.19
C ALA A 758 19.25 26.49 -22.12
N PHE A 759 19.56 25.24 -22.48
CA PHE A 759 20.24 24.29 -21.59
C PHE A 759 21.67 24.75 -21.25
N LYS A 760 22.39 25.29 -22.25
CA LYS A 760 23.75 25.82 -22.06
C LYS A 760 23.77 27.06 -21.14
N ALA A 761 22.81 27.98 -21.31
CA ALA A 761 22.70 29.17 -20.47
C ALA A 761 22.32 28.85 -19.00
N VAL A 762 21.53 27.79 -18.78
CA VAL A 762 21.18 27.31 -17.43
C VAL A 762 22.37 26.56 -16.81
N SER A 763 23.10 25.74 -17.57
CA SER A 763 24.30 25.06 -17.04
C SER A 763 25.43 26.04 -16.71
N GLU A 764 25.62 27.09 -17.51
CA GLU A 764 26.64 28.12 -17.28
C GLU A 764 26.34 28.98 -16.04
N ARG A 765 25.06 29.19 -15.70
CA ARG A 765 24.65 29.95 -14.50
C ARG A 765 24.59 29.12 -13.21
N ILE A 766 24.32 27.81 -13.30
CA ILE A 766 24.37 26.90 -12.14
C ILE A 766 25.83 26.61 -11.72
N ALA A 767 26.77 26.76 -12.66
CA ALA A 767 28.19 26.50 -12.46
C ALA A 767 28.90 27.47 -11.50
N GLU A 768 28.36 28.67 -11.26
CA GLU A 768 29.09 29.70 -10.52
C GLU A 768 28.92 29.63 -8.99
N ASP A 769 27.86 29.03 -8.45
CA ASP A 769 27.56 29.12 -6.99
C ASP A 769 27.07 27.82 -6.31
N THR A 770 27.17 26.65 -6.96
CA THR A 770 26.63 25.40 -6.39
C THR A 770 27.69 24.30 -6.19
N PRO A 771 27.85 23.75 -4.96
CA PRO A 771 28.73 22.59 -4.69
C PRO A 771 28.44 21.35 -5.55
N LEU A 772 27.23 21.29 -6.13
CA LEU A 772 26.75 20.20 -6.99
C LEU A 772 27.48 20.14 -8.35
N ALA A 773 28.03 21.27 -8.83
CA ALA A 773 28.81 21.31 -10.06
C ALA A 773 30.08 20.45 -9.93
N TRP A 774 30.61 20.21 -8.72
CA TRP A 774 31.78 19.34 -8.56
C TRP A 774 31.43 17.84 -8.55
N GLN A 775 30.18 17.46 -8.30
CA GLN A 775 29.74 16.05 -8.46
C GLN A 775 29.36 15.70 -9.89
N LEU A 776 29.02 16.70 -10.71
CA LEU A 776 28.66 16.53 -12.13
C LEU A 776 29.80 16.91 -13.10
N ALA A 777 30.70 17.80 -12.70
CA ALA A 777 31.87 18.22 -13.49
C ALA A 777 33.18 17.53 -13.09
N ALA A 778 33.23 16.77 -11.98
CA ALA A 778 34.40 15.93 -11.69
C ALA A 778 34.44 14.71 -12.61
N THR A 779 35.13 14.93 -13.73
CA THR A 779 35.79 13.96 -14.62
C THR A 779 34.90 13.27 -15.64
N GLY A 780 35.33 13.31 -16.91
CA GLY A 780 34.82 12.46 -18.00
C GLY A 780 35.02 10.95 -17.78
N SER A 781 35.41 10.52 -16.58
CA SER A 781 35.62 9.15 -16.15
C SER A 781 34.73 8.87 -14.93
N LYS A 782 33.52 8.32 -15.17
CA LYS A 782 32.64 7.83 -14.09
C LYS A 782 33.44 6.81 -13.24
N PRO A 783 33.44 6.91 -11.89
CA PRO A 783 34.12 5.93 -11.06
C PRO A 783 33.66 4.50 -11.39
N PRO A 784 34.58 3.54 -11.54
CA PRO A 784 34.23 2.15 -11.90
C PRO A 784 33.43 1.47 -10.79
N LEU A 785 33.63 1.88 -9.53
CA LEU A 785 32.96 1.35 -8.36
C LEU A 785 31.70 2.14 -7.99
N ARG A 786 30.60 1.41 -7.81
CA ARG A 786 29.37 1.85 -7.15
C ARG A 786 29.18 1.04 -5.88
N LEU A 787 29.27 1.71 -4.75
CA LEU A 787 29.00 1.11 -3.46
C LEU A 787 27.49 0.87 -3.35
N ALA A 788 27.03 -0.36 -3.58
CA ALA A 788 25.61 -0.70 -3.58
C ALA A 788 25.18 -1.42 -2.29
N GLU A 789 26.02 -2.28 -1.71
CA GLU A 789 25.62 -3.24 -0.67
C GLU A 789 26.76 -3.53 0.36
N TRP A 790 27.50 -2.52 0.85
CA TRP A 790 28.50 -2.75 1.89
C TRP A 790 27.81 -2.79 3.27
N GLN A 791 27.52 -3.99 3.75
CA GLN A 791 26.92 -4.21 5.07
C GLN A 791 27.53 -5.47 5.68
N PRO A 792 27.83 -5.49 7.00
CA PRO A 792 27.49 -4.48 8.01
C PRO A 792 28.53 -3.35 8.24
N ALA A 793 29.34 -2.96 7.26
CA ALA A 793 30.38 -1.96 7.51
C ALA A 793 29.90 -0.49 7.53
N ALA A 794 30.38 0.31 8.48
CA ALA A 794 30.36 1.77 8.40
C ALA A 794 31.36 2.25 7.34
N LEU A 795 30.94 3.15 6.44
CA LEU A 795 31.88 3.83 5.55
C LEU A 795 32.46 5.06 6.26
N GLY A 796 33.77 5.03 6.51
CA GLY A 796 34.56 6.17 6.95
C GLY A 796 34.88 7.13 5.80
N ALA A 797 35.33 6.63 4.66
CA ALA A 797 35.67 7.48 3.51
C ALA A 797 35.54 6.67 2.22
N CYS A 798 35.17 7.34 1.13
CA CYS A 798 35.23 6.80 -0.23
C CYS A 798 35.83 7.85 -1.13
N VAL A 799 37.08 7.64 -1.54
CA VAL A 799 37.83 8.57 -2.39
C VAL A 799 38.17 7.85 -3.70
N TYR A 800 37.80 8.44 -4.82
CA TYR A 800 38.21 7.95 -6.14
C TYR A 800 39.32 8.85 -6.69
N ASP A 801 40.46 8.24 -7.02
CA ASP A 801 41.57 8.86 -7.72
C ASP A 801 41.49 8.44 -9.21
N PRO A 802 40.92 9.28 -10.08
CA PRO A 802 40.69 8.95 -11.49
C PRO A 802 41.99 8.78 -12.27
N ASP A 803 43.04 9.51 -11.92
CA ASP A 803 44.34 9.47 -12.62
C ASP A 803 45.06 8.14 -12.38
N LYS A 804 44.79 7.50 -11.23
CA LYS A 804 45.38 6.21 -10.88
C LYS A 804 44.42 5.03 -11.05
N GLY A 805 43.14 5.28 -11.33
CA GLY A 805 42.11 4.25 -11.34
C GLY A 805 41.93 3.57 -9.97
N ILE A 806 42.21 4.27 -8.87
CA ILE A 806 42.16 3.70 -7.51
C ILE A 806 40.93 4.21 -6.77
N VAL A 807 40.15 3.29 -6.20
CA VAL A 807 39.10 3.62 -5.24
C VAL A 807 39.59 3.24 -3.84
N ARG A 808 39.70 4.23 -2.95
CA ARG A 808 40.03 4.04 -1.54
C ARG A 808 38.77 4.02 -0.70
N LEU A 809 38.62 3.00 0.14
CA LEU A 809 37.49 2.83 1.05
C LEU A 809 38.00 2.64 2.46
N GLU A 810 37.58 3.50 3.38
CA GLU A 810 37.71 3.20 4.81
C GLU A 810 36.42 2.56 5.31
N LEU A 811 36.50 1.35 5.81
CA LEU A 811 35.38 0.59 6.37
C LEU A 811 35.63 0.26 7.84
N THR A 812 34.59 0.29 8.68
CA THR A 812 34.66 -0.16 10.08
C THR A 812 33.52 -1.13 10.38
N GLY A 813 33.80 -2.24 11.06
CA GLY A 813 32.80 -3.25 11.43
C GLY A 813 32.33 -4.13 10.26
N ALA A 814 33.15 -4.27 9.21
CA ALA A 814 32.79 -4.96 7.98
C ALA A 814 33.03 -6.47 8.09
N THR A 815 32.02 -7.33 8.10
CA THR A 815 32.27 -8.77 7.86
C THR A 815 32.28 -9.14 6.38
N ARG A 816 31.81 -8.23 5.51
CA ARG A 816 31.82 -8.37 4.06
C ARG A 816 31.61 -7.01 3.38
N LEU A 817 32.23 -6.84 2.23
CA LEU A 817 31.96 -5.78 1.25
C LEU A 817 31.32 -6.41 0.01
N ARG A 818 30.17 -5.88 -0.38
CA ARG A 818 29.52 -6.18 -1.65
C ARG A 818 29.25 -4.88 -2.39
N CYS A 819 29.77 -4.76 -3.60
CA CYS A 819 29.63 -3.53 -4.38
C CYS A 819 29.46 -3.85 -5.86
N THR A 820 28.84 -2.92 -6.57
CA THR A 820 28.62 -3.03 -8.01
C THR A 820 29.79 -2.35 -8.70
N THR A 821 30.51 -3.04 -9.58
CA THR A 821 31.58 -2.46 -10.36
C THR A 821 31.47 -2.87 -11.82
N ARG A 822 31.60 -1.90 -12.71
CA ARG A 822 31.43 -2.11 -14.16
C ARG A 822 32.54 -2.95 -14.77
N THR A 823 33.70 -2.98 -14.11
CA THR A 823 34.89 -3.69 -14.54
C THR A 823 35.44 -4.52 -13.38
N ALA A 824 36.00 -5.69 -13.69
CA ALA A 824 36.68 -6.48 -12.68
C ALA A 824 37.89 -5.69 -12.13
N PRO A 825 38.07 -5.59 -10.81
CA PRO A 825 39.29 -5.03 -10.24
C PRO A 825 40.51 -5.84 -10.69
N THR A 826 41.64 -5.16 -10.89
CA THR A 826 42.92 -5.82 -11.19
C THR A 826 43.59 -6.30 -9.91
N GLU A 827 43.51 -5.49 -8.86
CA GLU A 827 44.09 -5.76 -7.54
C GLU A 827 43.17 -5.15 -6.47
N ILE A 828 43.11 -5.81 -5.31
CA ILE A 828 42.48 -5.27 -4.11
C ILE A 828 43.52 -5.36 -2.99
N ARG A 829 43.78 -4.24 -2.31
CA ARG A 829 44.62 -4.20 -1.12
C ARG A 829 43.77 -3.95 0.11
N GLU A 830 44.11 -4.60 1.21
CA GLU A 830 43.52 -4.39 2.53
C GLU A 830 44.62 -3.98 3.51
N ASN A 831 44.48 -2.81 4.11
CA ASN A 831 45.45 -2.20 5.01
C ASN A 831 46.87 -2.14 4.39
N GLY A 832 46.92 -1.79 3.10
CA GLY A 832 48.14 -1.72 2.30
C GLY A 832 48.67 -3.05 1.75
N ASN A 833 48.09 -4.20 2.13
CA ASN A 833 48.55 -5.52 1.69
C ASN A 833 47.66 -6.09 0.57
N PRO A 834 48.23 -6.63 -0.52
CA PRO A 834 47.45 -7.24 -1.59
C PRO A 834 46.70 -8.48 -1.10
N LEU A 835 45.41 -8.54 -1.43
CA LEU A 835 44.57 -9.70 -1.18
C LEU A 835 44.73 -10.74 -2.29
N PRO A 836 44.85 -12.04 -1.95
CA PRO A 836 44.93 -13.08 -2.95
C PRO A 836 43.65 -13.13 -3.78
N ARG A 837 43.75 -13.50 -5.06
CA ARG A 837 42.59 -13.54 -5.98
C ARG A 837 41.43 -14.40 -5.48
N SER A 838 41.73 -15.45 -4.70
CA SER A 838 40.75 -16.34 -4.07
C SER A 838 40.00 -15.72 -2.89
N ALA A 839 40.49 -14.61 -2.34
CA ALA A 839 39.83 -13.89 -1.25
C ALA A 839 38.69 -12.99 -1.72
N TRP A 840 38.44 -12.86 -3.03
CA TRP A 840 37.34 -12.04 -3.53
C TRP A 840 36.77 -12.60 -4.82
N ALA A 841 35.49 -12.36 -5.07
CA ALA A 841 34.77 -12.85 -6.24
C ALA A 841 34.18 -11.69 -7.04
N TYR A 842 34.24 -11.76 -8.37
CA TYR A 842 33.57 -10.81 -9.25
C TYR A 842 32.65 -11.56 -10.21
N SER A 843 31.40 -11.11 -10.31
CA SER A 843 30.40 -11.61 -11.26
C SER A 843 30.22 -10.58 -12.38
N TYR A 844 30.60 -10.96 -13.60
CA TYR A 844 30.39 -10.13 -14.79
C TYR A 844 28.90 -9.90 -15.08
N GLU A 845 28.10 -10.96 -15.00
CA GLU A 845 26.65 -10.92 -15.26
C GLU A 845 25.93 -9.93 -14.33
N GLN A 846 26.37 -9.86 -13.07
CA GLN A 846 25.78 -8.95 -12.07
C GLN A 846 26.56 -7.65 -11.90
N SER A 847 27.68 -7.48 -12.63
CA SER A 847 28.67 -6.41 -12.39
C SER A 847 29.00 -6.25 -10.90
N ARG A 848 29.27 -7.35 -10.19
CA ARG A 848 29.28 -7.37 -8.72
C ARG A 848 30.56 -7.93 -8.14
N LEU A 849 31.19 -7.18 -7.24
CA LEU A 849 32.34 -7.56 -6.44
C LEU A 849 31.88 -8.00 -5.03
N LEU A 850 32.39 -9.14 -4.58
CA LEU A 850 32.20 -9.71 -3.25
C LEU A 850 33.56 -9.88 -2.59
N LEU A 851 33.72 -9.29 -1.42
CA LEU A 851 34.93 -9.32 -0.63
C LEU A 851 34.55 -9.68 0.82
N PRO A 852 34.83 -10.90 1.31
CA PRO A 852 34.73 -11.22 2.73
C PRO A 852 35.73 -10.36 3.50
N LEU A 853 35.31 -9.82 4.64
CA LEU A 853 36.16 -9.00 5.51
C LEU A 853 36.09 -9.59 6.94
N GLY A 854 37.13 -9.41 7.74
CA GLY A 854 37.09 -9.77 9.17
C GLY A 854 36.42 -8.68 10.01
N GLU A 855 36.02 -8.90 11.25
CA GLU A 855 35.60 -7.78 12.10
C GLU A 855 36.77 -6.82 12.34
N GLY A 856 36.61 -5.53 12.05
CA GLY A 856 37.63 -4.53 12.32
C GLY A 856 37.54 -3.28 11.46
N LYS A 857 38.64 -2.53 11.40
CA LYS A 857 38.84 -1.41 10.49
C LYS A 857 39.59 -1.92 9.25
N HIS A 858 39.11 -1.53 8.08
CA HIS A 858 39.68 -1.92 6.78
C HIS A 858 39.92 -0.67 5.96
N ASP A 859 41.16 -0.47 5.53
CA ASP A 859 41.52 0.49 4.49
C ASP A 859 41.71 -0.28 3.18
N LEU A 860 40.75 -0.16 2.27
CA LEU A 860 40.75 -0.90 1.01
C LEU A 860 41.17 -0.01 -0.14
N GLU A 861 42.16 -0.47 -0.92
CA GLU A 861 42.48 0.10 -2.22
C GLU A 861 42.01 -0.86 -3.32
N ILE A 862 40.98 -0.48 -4.08
CA ILE A 862 40.48 -1.25 -5.22
C ILE A 862 41.03 -0.61 -6.49
N ILE A 863 41.91 -1.35 -7.17
CA ILE A 863 42.72 -0.84 -8.28
C ILE A 863 42.14 -1.37 -9.60
N TYR A 864 41.74 -0.46 -10.47
CA TYR A 864 41.25 -0.74 -11.81
C TYR A 864 42.34 -0.43 -12.83
N THR A 865 42.49 -1.29 -13.83
CA THR A 865 43.39 -1.04 -14.96
C THR A 865 42.82 0.11 -15.79
N ASP A 866 43.70 0.89 -16.42
CA ASP A 866 43.39 2.15 -17.11
C ASP A 866 42.09 2.01 -17.92
N PRO A 867 41.05 2.82 -17.65
CA PRO A 867 39.77 2.73 -18.34
C PRO A 867 39.88 2.88 -19.86
N THR A 868 40.99 3.41 -20.37
CA THR A 868 41.26 3.48 -21.81
C THR A 868 41.62 2.14 -22.46
N GLU A 869 42.18 1.16 -21.73
CA GLU A 869 42.49 -0.18 -22.25
C GLU A 869 41.30 -1.15 -22.19
N ALA A 870 40.40 -1.00 -21.21
CA ALA A 870 39.23 -1.86 -21.08
C ALA A 870 38.20 -1.74 -22.23
N SER A 871 38.24 -0.63 -22.99
CA SER A 871 37.45 -0.45 -24.22
C SER A 871 37.98 -1.23 -25.43
N LYS A 872 39.15 -1.90 -25.29
CA LYS A 872 39.85 -2.63 -26.36
C LYS A 872 39.94 -4.14 -26.14
N ALA A 873 39.37 -4.68 -25.06
CA ALA A 873 39.27 -6.12 -24.89
C ALA A 873 38.06 -6.68 -25.68
N PRO A 874 38.21 -7.78 -26.43
CA PRO A 874 37.20 -8.29 -27.36
C PRO A 874 35.91 -8.78 -26.71
#